data_AF-A0A970JD25-F1
#
_entry.id   AF-A0A970JD25-F1
#
_cell.length_a   1.000
_cell.length_b   1.000
_cell.length_c   1.000
_cell.angle_alpha   90.00
_cell.angle_beta   90.00
_cell.angle_gamma   90.00
#
_symmetry.space_group_name_H-M   'P 1'
#
loop_
_entity.id
_entity.type
_entity.pdbx_description
1 polymer ?
#
loop_
_entity_poly.entity_id
_entity_poly.type
_entity_poly.pdbx_seq_one_letter_code
_entity_poly.pdbx_strand_id
1 'polypeptide(L)'
;MAKNIVVLGGGYAGVLTAKKLEKRLKKRDDVNIVLIDKNPFHTMLTELHEVAAGRVEDEAIKIDLKKIFAKRKVNVVLDNIEKIDFEKKVLVGKESYNYDCLVIATGSRPTFFGVEGAEENAFKLWSYDDAVKLHAHIRDCFLKASRCTDEEEKKKLLTFFVVGAGFTGVEMIGELAEYVPILCGEFSIDRNDVNLYCVDILKRTVPNLPEKLSGKIERRLKKMGVNLLLETGVVKIGKDDVHLQNNGSSKAIGTKTVIWAAGIEGAKITKTFESSLQMADRGRIKCDKYLRAEGMEDVFVAGDNIFYIPEGEEAPVPQMVENAEQSSALVAKNVISYLFGNKEYLEYKPKFHGVMVCVGGRYGVAHVGTPKRMFMMPSFIAMFIKHFINMVYFAQVCGWNKIFKYLNHEFFHVKHNRSFVGGHFSAKTANFWLVPLRVYLGVYWLIEGIKKVQEGWLKKPMLEAFFGGADAFFNGIINGVSAGASATAEVAGASQAVAESAGSVIFNWNIFNIFNPVLVDSGTDYAFRMSFSLMDWFKNTVILSSGGVQLFFQIVIVISEILIGLSLIGGLFTFLSSAYSLVLQVMFIMTTGLYMGTWWMIFAGIAVLFGSGSVLGLDYYVLPALKKWWKNVGFARKWYLYHD
;
A
#
# COMPACT_ATOMS: atom_id res chain seq x y z
N MET A 1 50.86 7.02 -1.75
CA MET A 1 50.03 5.97 -1.12
C MET A 1 48.57 6.33 -1.36
N ALA A 2 47.71 5.32 -1.54
CA ALA A 2 46.27 5.56 -1.65
C ALA A 2 45.72 6.10 -0.32
N LYS A 3 44.85 7.09 -0.37
CA LYS A 3 44.18 7.69 0.79
C LYS A 3 43.00 6.82 1.24
N ASN A 4 42.97 6.44 2.51
CA ASN A 4 41.92 5.59 3.08
C ASN A 4 40.81 6.45 3.71
N ILE A 5 39.61 6.36 3.14
CA ILE A 5 38.39 6.95 3.72
C ILE A 5 37.59 5.82 4.35
N VAL A 6 37.47 5.83 5.68
CA VAL A 6 36.66 4.86 6.41
C VAL A 6 35.33 5.50 6.77
N VAL A 7 34.24 4.88 6.35
CA VAL A 7 32.86 5.22 6.73
C VAL A 7 32.36 4.16 7.69
N LEU A 8 32.08 4.54 8.93
CA LEU A 8 31.63 3.63 9.98
C LEU A 8 30.11 3.69 10.13
N GLY A 9 29.43 2.61 9.72
CA GLY A 9 27.98 2.45 9.78
C GLY A 9 27.32 2.42 8.40
N GLY A 10 26.62 1.33 8.09
CA GLY A 10 25.84 1.07 6.88
C GLY A 10 24.40 1.57 6.92
N GLY A 11 24.10 2.54 7.80
CA GLY A 11 22.79 3.20 7.89
C GLY A 11 22.53 4.21 6.77
N TYR A 12 21.48 5.04 6.91
CA TYR A 12 21.11 6.06 5.94
C TYR A 12 22.28 7.00 5.61
N ALA A 13 22.94 7.51 6.64
CA ALA A 13 24.03 8.47 6.48
C ALA A 13 25.28 7.85 5.84
N GLY A 14 25.75 6.71 6.34
CA GLY A 14 26.98 6.11 5.83
C GLY A 14 26.85 5.59 4.40
N VAL A 15 25.72 4.94 4.06
CA VAL A 15 25.46 4.49 2.68
C VAL A 15 25.44 5.67 1.72
N LEU A 16 24.70 6.74 2.05
CA LEU A 16 24.64 7.92 1.18
C LEU A 16 25.98 8.64 1.09
N THR A 17 26.74 8.72 2.19
CA THR A 17 28.08 9.33 2.20
C THR A 17 29.04 8.55 1.29
N ALA A 18 29.14 7.23 1.47
CA ALA A 18 29.99 6.38 0.65
C ALA A 18 29.61 6.44 -0.84
N LYS A 19 28.32 6.43 -1.18
CA LYS A 19 27.85 6.59 -2.57
C LYS A 19 28.22 7.95 -3.17
N LYS A 20 28.11 9.02 -2.40
CA LYS A 20 28.41 10.38 -2.86
C LYS A 20 29.93 10.57 -3.03
N LEU A 21 30.74 10.00 -2.13
CA LEU A 21 32.19 9.94 -2.25
C LEU A 21 32.61 9.17 -3.51
N GLU A 22 32.10 7.94 -3.69
CA GLU A 22 32.42 7.11 -4.85
C GLU A 22 32.05 7.82 -6.16
N LYS A 23 30.86 8.41 -6.25
CA LYS A 23 30.43 9.14 -7.45
C LYS A 23 31.39 10.28 -7.81
N ARG A 24 31.95 10.98 -6.82
CA ARG A 24 32.86 12.12 -7.02
C ARG A 24 34.31 11.69 -7.28
N LEU A 25 34.73 10.57 -6.70
CA LEU A 25 36.10 10.07 -6.73
C LEU A 25 36.30 8.89 -7.68
N LYS A 26 35.29 8.48 -8.46
CA LYS A 26 35.32 7.32 -9.35
C LYS A 26 36.54 7.23 -10.29
N LYS A 27 37.01 8.39 -10.77
CA LYS A 27 38.16 8.52 -11.69
C LYS A 27 39.53 8.48 -10.98
N ARG A 28 39.54 8.45 -9.66
CA ARG A 28 40.75 8.42 -8.83
C ARG A 28 41.06 6.98 -8.45
N ASP A 29 42.31 6.59 -8.62
CA ASP A 29 42.83 5.29 -8.19
C ASP A 29 43.70 5.42 -6.93
N ASP A 30 43.99 6.66 -6.50
CA ASP A 30 44.71 7.01 -5.28
C ASP A 30 43.79 7.10 -4.04
N VAL A 31 42.59 6.53 -4.10
CA VAL A 31 41.61 6.56 -3.00
C VAL A 31 40.99 5.20 -2.78
N ASN A 32 40.94 4.78 -1.52
CA ASN A 32 40.21 3.61 -1.07
C ASN A 32 39.07 4.04 -0.15
N ILE A 33 37.83 3.66 -0.48
CA ILE A 33 36.65 3.94 0.34
C ILE A 33 36.23 2.62 1.00
N VAL A 34 36.24 2.57 2.31
CA VAL A 34 35.85 1.40 3.11
C VAL A 34 34.60 1.74 3.90
N LEU A 35 33.51 1.00 3.69
CA LEU A 35 32.30 1.07 4.49
C LEU A 35 32.30 -0.13 5.46
N ILE A 36 32.34 0.13 6.76
CA ILE A 36 32.32 -0.90 7.79
C ILE A 36 30.95 -0.90 8.47
N ASP A 37 30.28 -2.05 8.50
CA ASP A 37 29.05 -2.24 9.28
C ASP A 37 29.03 -3.64 9.92
N LYS A 38 28.30 -3.78 11.01
CA LYS A 38 28.12 -5.05 11.71
C LYS A 38 27.15 -6.00 11.01
N ASN A 39 26.30 -5.48 10.11
CA ASN A 39 25.31 -6.22 9.34
C ASN A 39 25.64 -6.19 7.85
N PRO A 40 25.35 -7.26 7.09
CA PRO A 40 25.61 -7.30 5.65
C PRO A 40 24.59 -6.49 4.83
N PHE A 41 23.61 -5.86 5.47
CA PHE A 41 22.53 -5.13 4.85
C PHE A 41 22.29 -3.77 5.53
N HIS A 42 21.87 -2.81 4.72
CA HIS A 42 21.24 -1.57 5.15
C HIS A 42 19.78 -1.85 5.56
N THR A 43 19.39 -1.37 6.74
CA THR A 43 18.03 -1.50 7.27
C THR A 43 17.22 -0.24 7.05
N MET A 44 16.00 -0.40 6.52
CA MET A 44 15.00 0.65 6.44
C MET A 44 14.37 0.90 7.81
N LEU A 45 15.04 1.70 8.65
CA LEU A 45 14.58 1.99 10.01
C LEU A 45 13.19 2.64 10.06
N THR A 46 12.81 3.36 9.00
CA THR A 46 11.50 4.02 8.90
C THR A 46 10.34 3.06 8.72
N GLU A 47 10.58 1.79 8.40
CA GLU A 47 9.51 0.81 8.10
C GLU A 47 9.50 -0.37 9.09
N LEU A 48 10.26 -0.30 10.20
CA LEU A 48 10.32 -1.39 11.19
C LEU A 48 8.95 -1.73 11.78
N HIS A 49 8.11 -0.71 12.00
CA HIS A 49 6.76 -0.87 12.52
C HIS A 49 5.86 -1.69 11.58
N GLU A 50 6.10 -1.63 10.27
CA GLU A 50 5.33 -2.36 9.27
C GLU A 50 5.61 -3.87 9.36
N VAL A 51 6.87 -4.26 9.57
CA VAL A 51 7.29 -5.66 9.77
C VAL A 51 6.82 -6.17 11.13
N ALA A 52 7.05 -5.40 12.20
CA ALA A 52 6.65 -5.78 13.56
C ALA A 52 5.14 -6.13 13.64
N ALA A 53 4.30 -5.39 12.90
CA ALA A 53 2.87 -5.62 12.84
C ALA A 53 2.42 -6.46 11.62
N GLY A 54 3.31 -7.19 10.97
CA GLY A 54 2.96 -8.16 9.91
C GLY A 54 2.29 -7.57 8.68
N ARG A 55 2.54 -6.29 8.36
CA ARG A 55 2.02 -5.66 7.13
C ARG A 55 2.86 -6.05 5.92
N VAL A 56 4.18 -6.04 6.07
CA VAL A 56 5.15 -6.40 5.04
C VAL A 56 6.08 -7.48 5.55
N GLU A 57 6.63 -8.28 4.62
CA GLU A 57 7.67 -9.25 4.95
C GLU A 57 8.97 -8.55 5.35
N ASP A 58 9.79 -9.25 6.12
CA ASP A 58 11.03 -8.73 6.69
C ASP A 58 12.10 -8.40 5.61
N GLU A 59 12.03 -9.00 4.41
CA GLU A 59 12.89 -8.61 3.29
C GLU A 59 12.55 -7.24 2.68
N ALA A 60 11.38 -6.66 3.01
CA ALA A 60 11.03 -5.32 2.55
C ALA A 60 12.02 -4.28 3.10
N ILE A 61 12.47 -4.47 4.34
CA ILE A 61 13.32 -3.54 5.09
C ILE A 61 14.82 -3.84 5.01
N LYS A 62 15.22 -4.96 4.41
CA LYS A 62 16.62 -5.33 4.19
C LYS A 62 17.09 -4.95 2.79
N ILE A 63 18.26 -4.33 2.71
CA ILE A 63 18.93 -4.04 1.44
C ILE A 63 20.40 -4.43 1.55
N ASP A 64 20.82 -5.49 0.86
CA ASP A 64 22.20 -5.96 0.82
C ASP A 64 23.19 -4.83 0.46
N LEU A 65 24.16 -4.57 1.33
CA LEU A 65 25.18 -3.52 1.14
C LEU A 65 26.06 -3.81 -0.09
N LYS A 66 26.47 -5.06 -0.30
CA LYS A 66 27.25 -5.45 -1.48
C LYS A 66 26.45 -5.24 -2.76
N LYS A 67 25.13 -5.42 -2.73
CA LYS A 67 24.26 -5.09 -3.87
C LYS A 67 24.17 -3.58 -4.11
N ILE A 68 24.10 -2.76 -3.07
CA ILE A 68 24.10 -1.27 -3.20
C ILE A 68 25.38 -0.78 -3.89
N PHE A 69 26.53 -1.37 -3.51
CA PHE A 69 27.84 -1.00 -4.02
C PHE A 69 28.35 -1.89 -5.16
N ALA A 70 27.51 -2.74 -5.74
CA ALA A 70 27.87 -3.57 -6.87
C ALA A 70 28.39 -2.69 -8.03
N LYS A 71 29.57 -3.03 -8.55
CA LYS A 71 30.28 -2.27 -9.61
C LYS A 71 30.66 -0.84 -9.21
N ARG A 72 30.77 -0.54 -7.92
CA ARG A 72 31.27 0.73 -7.37
C ARG A 72 32.59 0.50 -6.64
N LYS A 73 33.46 1.51 -6.61
CA LYS A 73 34.74 1.49 -5.87
C LYS A 73 34.53 1.76 -4.37
N VAL A 74 33.75 0.90 -3.71
CA VAL A 74 33.54 0.93 -2.25
C VAL A 74 33.74 -0.49 -1.71
N ASN A 75 34.70 -0.65 -0.81
CA ASN A 75 34.92 -1.90 -0.11
C ASN A 75 33.95 -2.01 1.08
N VAL A 76 33.06 -2.99 1.05
CA VAL A 76 32.11 -3.25 2.14
C VAL A 76 32.70 -4.31 3.06
N VAL A 77 32.97 -3.93 4.30
CA VAL A 77 33.55 -4.77 5.34
C VAL A 77 32.50 -5.07 6.40
N LEU A 78 32.37 -6.36 6.73
CA LEU A 78 31.47 -6.84 7.77
C LEU A 78 32.26 -7.03 9.06
N ASP A 79 32.22 -6.03 9.94
CA ASP A 79 32.90 -6.08 11.24
C ASP A 79 32.17 -5.22 12.27
N ASN A 80 32.27 -5.61 13.54
CA ASN A 80 31.74 -4.84 14.65
C ASN A 80 32.90 -4.11 15.34
N ILE A 81 33.06 -2.83 15.01
CA ILE A 81 34.10 -1.99 15.63
C ILE A 81 33.77 -1.80 17.12
N GLU A 82 34.74 -2.08 17.97
CA GLU A 82 34.62 -2.00 19.42
C GLU A 82 35.21 -0.69 19.97
N LYS A 83 36.31 -0.23 19.36
CA LYS A 83 37.03 0.98 19.77
C LYS A 83 37.65 1.68 18.56
N ILE A 84 37.87 2.98 18.69
CA ILE A 84 38.66 3.78 17.75
C ILE A 84 39.84 4.40 18.52
N ASP A 85 41.04 4.24 17.99
CA ASP A 85 42.24 4.97 18.43
C ASP A 85 42.42 6.17 17.50
N PHE A 86 41.96 7.35 17.95
CA PHE A 86 41.98 8.58 17.16
C PHE A 86 43.39 9.15 16.96
N GLU A 87 44.32 8.87 17.88
CA GLU A 87 45.72 9.33 17.77
C GLU A 87 46.47 8.53 16.71
N LYS A 88 46.31 7.20 16.72
CA LYS A 88 46.92 6.31 15.72
C LYS A 88 46.13 6.21 14.42
N LYS A 89 44.92 6.77 14.40
CA LYS A 89 43.96 6.71 13.27
C LYS A 89 43.59 5.29 12.86
N VAL A 90 43.20 4.47 13.84
CA VAL A 90 42.87 3.05 13.64
C VAL A 90 41.52 2.70 14.27
N LEU A 91 40.66 2.02 13.52
CA LEU A 91 39.45 1.38 14.05
C LEU A 91 39.78 -0.06 14.42
N VAL A 92 39.35 -0.50 15.60
CA VAL A 92 39.63 -1.84 16.13
C VAL A 92 38.32 -2.60 16.26
N GLY A 93 38.19 -3.67 15.48
CA GLY A 93 37.13 -4.69 15.58
C GLY A 93 37.77 -6.07 15.66
N LYS A 94 37.29 -7.02 14.84
CA LYS A 94 37.99 -8.30 14.63
C LYS A 94 39.33 -8.09 13.92
N GLU A 95 39.36 -7.13 13.01
CA GLU A 95 40.58 -6.65 12.36
C GLU A 95 40.82 -5.17 12.71
N SER A 96 41.97 -4.66 12.28
CA SER A 96 42.35 -3.25 12.44
C SER A 96 42.30 -2.52 11.11
N TYR A 97 41.69 -1.35 11.09
CA TYR A 97 41.49 -0.56 9.87
C TYR A 97 42.06 0.85 10.04
N ASN A 98 43.14 1.15 9.31
CA ASN A 98 43.75 2.47 9.29
C ASN A 98 42.92 3.45 8.44
N TYR A 99 42.88 4.72 8.82
CA TYR A 99 42.23 5.77 8.04
C TYR A 99 43.09 7.03 7.88
N ASP A 100 42.95 7.70 6.73
CA ASP A 100 43.36 9.10 6.56
C ASP A 100 42.21 10.05 6.91
N CYS A 101 40.96 9.61 6.69
CA CYS A 101 39.75 10.33 7.06
C CYS A 101 38.66 9.35 7.52
N LEU A 102 38.00 9.68 8.63
CA LEU A 102 36.94 8.88 9.24
C LEU A 102 35.60 9.62 9.13
N VAL A 103 34.56 8.91 8.71
CA VAL A 103 33.17 9.36 8.82
C VAL A 103 32.43 8.48 9.83
N ILE A 104 32.00 9.06 10.94
CA ILE A 104 31.18 8.39 11.96
C ILE A 104 29.70 8.53 11.58
N ALA A 105 29.08 7.41 11.23
CA ALA A 105 27.66 7.30 10.85
C ALA A 105 26.99 6.08 11.52
N THR A 106 27.39 5.80 12.76
CA THR A 106 26.97 4.63 13.57
C THR A 106 25.49 4.66 14.00
N GLY A 107 24.83 5.80 13.85
CA GLY A 107 23.42 5.98 14.21
C GLY A 107 23.19 6.06 15.71
N SER A 108 21.99 5.67 16.10
CA SER A 108 21.44 5.80 17.46
C SER A 108 20.93 4.46 17.99
N ARG A 109 20.50 4.42 19.25
CA ARG A 109 19.84 3.29 19.93
C ARG A 109 18.72 3.81 20.84
N PRO A 110 17.76 2.97 21.27
CA PRO A 110 16.76 3.37 22.24
C PRO A 110 17.39 3.82 23.56
N THR A 111 16.81 4.85 24.18
CA THR A 111 17.14 5.26 25.56
C THR A 111 15.94 5.03 26.47
N PHE A 112 16.18 4.49 27.67
CA PHE A 112 15.13 4.10 28.62
C PHE A 112 14.90 5.12 29.73
N PHE A 113 15.63 6.25 29.71
CA PHE A 113 15.53 7.33 30.69
C PHE A 113 15.62 6.87 32.17
N GLY A 114 16.29 5.75 32.43
CA GLY A 114 16.41 5.19 33.79
C GLY A 114 15.14 4.54 34.35
N VAL A 115 14.12 4.28 33.52
CA VAL A 115 12.91 3.56 33.94
C VAL A 115 13.29 2.12 34.33
N GLU A 116 12.95 1.74 35.57
CA GLU A 116 13.31 0.44 36.14
C GLU A 116 12.72 -0.70 35.31
N GLY A 117 13.56 -1.68 34.94
CA GLY A 117 13.15 -2.89 34.20
C GLY A 117 12.82 -2.66 32.72
N ALA A 118 12.92 -1.42 32.21
CA ALA A 118 12.56 -1.11 30.84
C ALA A 118 13.54 -1.70 29.81
N GLU A 119 14.84 -1.73 30.10
CA GLU A 119 15.82 -2.29 29.16
C GLU A 119 15.73 -3.82 29.08
N GLU A 120 15.33 -4.47 30.17
CA GLU A 120 15.24 -5.92 30.34
C GLU A 120 13.90 -6.49 29.83
N ASN A 121 12.79 -5.81 30.14
CA ASN A 121 11.44 -6.35 29.94
C ASN A 121 10.69 -5.74 28.74
N ALA A 122 11.15 -4.61 28.18
CA ALA A 122 10.49 -4.01 27.02
C ALA A 122 11.10 -4.48 25.69
N PHE A 123 10.23 -4.62 24.68
CA PHE A 123 10.63 -4.77 23.30
C PHE A 123 11.09 -3.44 22.73
N LYS A 124 12.21 -3.47 22.01
CA LYS A 124 12.74 -2.34 21.25
C LYS A 124 12.15 -2.39 19.84
N LEU A 125 12.25 -1.28 19.11
CA LEU A 125 11.92 -1.22 17.69
C LEU A 125 12.95 -0.33 16.98
N TRP A 126 14.22 -0.77 16.97
CA TRP A 126 15.32 0.03 16.44
C TRP A 126 16.28 -0.75 15.54
N SER A 127 16.00 -2.03 15.30
CA SER A 127 16.76 -2.87 14.40
C SER A 127 15.85 -3.84 13.64
N TYR A 128 16.41 -4.45 12.60
CA TYR A 128 15.77 -5.54 11.87
C TYR A 128 15.39 -6.69 12.83
N ASP A 129 16.32 -7.11 13.69
CA ASP A 129 16.11 -8.21 14.63
C ASP A 129 15.01 -7.89 15.65
N ASP A 130 14.96 -6.64 16.11
CA ASP A 130 13.89 -6.17 17.01
C ASP A 130 12.51 -6.30 16.36
N ALA A 131 12.37 -5.87 15.10
CA ALA A 131 11.10 -5.94 14.37
C ALA A 131 10.64 -7.38 14.14
N VAL A 132 11.54 -8.27 13.74
CA VAL A 132 11.23 -9.70 13.53
C VAL A 132 10.87 -10.39 14.84
N LYS A 133 11.66 -10.12 15.91
CA LYS A 133 11.40 -10.67 17.24
C LYS A 133 10.05 -10.20 17.78
N LEU A 134 9.73 -8.92 17.63
CA LEU A 134 8.45 -8.36 18.07
C LEU A 134 7.28 -8.96 17.27
N HIS A 135 7.44 -9.14 15.96
CA HIS A 135 6.42 -9.78 15.13
C HIS A 135 6.09 -11.20 15.60
N ALA A 136 7.14 -12.01 15.82
CA ALA A 136 6.99 -13.37 16.32
C ALA A 136 6.33 -13.40 17.70
N HIS A 137 6.75 -12.52 18.62
CA HIS A 137 6.19 -12.41 19.97
C HIS A 137 4.70 -12.05 19.95
N ILE A 138 4.29 -11.06 19.15
CA ILE A 138 2.87 -10.67 19.03
C ILE A 138 2.02 -11.87 18.60
N ARG A 139 2.45 -12.62 17.58
CA ARG A 139 1.71 -13.81 17.12
C ARG A 139 1.68 -14.91 18.19
N ASP A 140 2.78 -15.13 18.88
CA ASP A 140 2.87 -16.10 19.97
C ASP A 140 1.94 -15.75 21.14
N CYS A 141 1.79 -14.47 21.49
CA CYS A 141 0.80 -14.02 22.47
C CYS A 141 -0.63 -14.40 22.07
N PHE A 142 -1.03 -14.18 20.81
CA PHE A 142 -2.36 -14.56 20.33
C PHE A 142 -2.54 -16.09 20.27
N LEU A 143 -1.51 -16.83 19.85
CA LEU A 143 -1.53 -18.28 19.85
C LEU A 143 -1.72 -18.84 21.27
N LYS A 144 -0.95 -18.34 22.24
CA LYS A 144 -1.08 -18.73 23.66
C LYS A 144 -2.44 -18.36 24.22
N ALA A 145 -2.92 -17.15 23.93
CA ALA A 145 -4.23 -16.69 24.38
C ALA A 145 -5.37 -17.57 23.84
N SER A 146 -5.27 -18.06 22.60
CA SER A 146 -6.29 -18.95 22.00
C SER A 146 -6.39 -20.33 22.68
N ARG A 147 -5.37 -20.71 23.45
CA ARG A 147 -5.27 -21.97 24.18
C ARG A 147 -5.32 -21.78 25.69
N CYS A 148 -5.45 -20.53 26.17
CA CYS A 148 -5.40 -20.19 27.57
C CYS A 148 -6.79 -20.33 28.19
N THR A 149 -6.89 -21.11 29.26
CA THR A 149 -8.14 -21.28 30.02
C THR A 149 -8.24 -20.33 31.21
N ASP A 150 -7.11 -19.75 31.65
CA ASP A 150 -7.10 -18.70 32.68
C ASP A 150 -7.36 -17.33 32.04
N GLU A 151 -8.46 -16.69 32.43
CA GLU A 151 -8.88 -15.39 31.89
C GLU A 151 -7.94 -14.25 32.28
N GLU A 152 -7.31 -14.28 33.46
CA GLU A 152 -6.38 -13.23 33.88
C GLU A 152 -5.07 -13.32 33.09
N GLU A 153 -4.55 -14.53 32.86
CA GLU A 153 -3.38 -14.73 32.02
C GLU A 153 -3.67 -14.41 30.54
N LYS A 154 -4.84 -14.83 30.03
CA LYS A 154 -5.31 -14.47 28.69
C LYS A 154 -5.38 -12.95 28.50
N LYS A 155 -5.91 -12.22 29.49
CA LYS A 155 -5.95 -10.76 29.48
C LYS A 155 -4.57 -10.12 29.44
N LYS A 156 -3.58 -10.66 30.18
CA LYS A 156 -2.19 -10.18 30.12
C LYS A 156 -1.55 -10.42 28.75
N LEU A 157 -1.80 -11.59 28.15
CA LEU A 157 -1.31 -11.93 26.80
C LEU A 157 -1.89 -11.01 25.73
N LEU A 158 -3.15 -10.60 25.88
CA LEU A 158 -3.88 -9.76 24.93
C LEU A 158 -3.85 -8.25 25.27
N THR A 159 -3.01 -7.84 26.23
CA THR A 159 -2.80 -6.44 26.56
C THR A 159 -1.43 -5.98 26.05
N PHE A 160 -1.41 -4.94 25.21
CA PHE A 160 -0.20 -4.42 24.57
C PHE A 160 0.00 -2.95 24.90
N PHE A 161 1.21 -2.59 25.31
CA PHE A 161 1.62 -1.21 25.55
C PHE A 161 2.63 -0.74 24.51
N VAL A 162 2.44 0.47 24.01
CA VAL A 162 3.47 1.25 23.31
C VAL A 162 3.78 2.48 24.16
N VAL A 163 5.03 2.60 24.62
CA VAL A 163 5.50 3.71 25.44
C VAL A 163 6.16 4.74 24.54
N GLY A 164 5.64 5.97 24.57
CA GLY A 164 5.98 7.05 23.64
C GLY A 164 4.91 7.21 22.56
N ALA A 165 4.37 8.40 22.45
CA ALA A 165 3.42 8.88 21.45
C ALA A 165 4.08 9.88 20.47
N GLY A 166 5.39 9.76 20.29
CA GLY A 166 6.15 10.38 19.20
C GLY A 166 5.94 9.67 17.86
N PHE A 167 6.81 9.93 16.87
CA PHE A 167 6.72 9.36 15.51
C PHE A 167 6.62 7.83 15.55
N THR A 168 7.67 7.15 16.01
CA THR A 168 7.77 5.68 16.02
C THR A 168 6.65 5.01 16.82
N GLY A 169 6.29 5.58 17.96
CA GLY A 169 5.24 4.99 18.81
C GLY A 169 3.85 5.07 18.19
N VAL A 170 3.50 6.22 17.58
CA VAL A 170 2.24 6.37 16.85
C VAL A 170 2.18 5.46 15.63
N GLU A 171 3.27 5.33 14.89
CA GLU A 171 3.34 4.42 13.75
C GLU A 171 3.14 2.96 14.20
N MET A 172 3.86 2.54 15.24
CA MET A 172 3.76 1.18 15.79
C MET A 172 2.37 0.86 16.32
N ILE A 173 1.78 1.73 17.16
CA ILE A 173 0.44 1.47 17.71
C ILE A 173 -0.64 1.53 16.62
N GLY A 174 -0.46 2.37 15.61
CA GLY A 174 -1.35 2.46 14.46
C GLY A 174 -1.33 1.17 13.64
N GLU A 175 -0.14 0.64 13.34
CA GLU A 175 -0.01 -0.65 12.65
C GLU A 175 -0.57 -1.81 13.48
N LEU A 176 -0.25 -1.86 14.77
CA LEU A 176 -0.75 -2.91 15.66
C LEU A 176 -2.29 -2.89 15.72
N ALA A 177 -2.89 -1.71 15.83
CA ALA A 177 -4.33 -1.56 15.86
C ALA A 177 -5.03 -1.97 14.54
N GLU A 178 -4.35 -1.89 13.39
CA GLU A 178 -4.85 -2.48 12.14
C GLU A 178 -4.60 -3.99 12.04
N TYR A 179 -3.59 -4.51 12.74
CA TYR A 179 -3.23 -5.91 12.71
C TYR A 179 -4.10 -6.77 13.64
N VAL A 180 -4.46 -6.24 14.82
CA VAL A 180 -5.26 -6.95 15.83
C VAL A 180 -6.52 -7.59 15.28
N PRO A 181 -7.37 -6.93 14.47
CA PRO A 181 -8.56 -7.58 13.91
C PRO A 181 -8.25 -8.81 13.04
N ILE A 182 -7.09 -8.83 12.37
CA ILE A 182 -6.63 -9.97 11.56
C ILE A 182 -6.21 -11.12 12.47
N LEU A 183 -5.41 -10.82 13.50
CA LEU A 183 -4.99 -11.81 14.49
C LEU A 183 -6.19 -12.40 15.27
N CYS A 184 -7.17 -11.57 15.63
CA CYS A 184 -8.42 -12.03 16.23
C CYS A 184 -9.14 -13.04 15.34
N GLY A 185 -9.21 -12.80 14.03
CA GLY A 185 -9.77 -13.74 13.07
C GLY A 185 -8.95 -15.02 12.91
N GLU A 186 -7.62 -14.92 12.80
CA GLU A 186 -6.72 -16.08 12.65
C GLU A 186 -6.73 -17.00 13.88
N PHE A 187 -6.76 -16.44 15.09
CA PHE A 187 -6.64 -17.17 16.34
C PHE A 187 -7.98 -17.35 17.08
N SER A 188 -9.10 -16.97 16.45
CA SER A 188 -10.46 -17.07 17.03
C SER A 188 -10.59 -16.37 18.41
N ILE A 189 -10.00 -15.19 18.53
CA ILE A 189 -10.04 -14.35 19.75
C ILE A 189 -11.09 -13.24 19.56
N ASP A 190 -11.91 -12.98 20.59
CA ASP A 190 -12.81 -11.82 20.57
C ASP A 190 -11.98 -10.53 20.58
N ARG A 191 -12.30 -9.59 19.68
CA ARG A 191 -11.66 -8.27 19.64
C ARG A 191 -11.79 -7.53 20.98
N ASN A 192 -12.87 -7.74 21.74
CA ASN A 192 -13.08 -7.07 23.02
C ASN A 192 -12.10 -7.51 24.11
N ASP A 193 -11.48 -8.69 23.96
CA ASP A 193 -10.46 -9.19 24.90
C ASP A 193 -9.11 -8.48 24.71
N VAL A 194 -8.89 -7.82 23.56
CA VAL A 194 -7.62 -7.20 23.19
C VAL A 194 -7.56 -5.73 23.62
N ASN A 195 -6.58 -5.40 24.46
CA ASN A 195 -6.36 -4.06 24.97
C ASN A 195 -5.10 -3.45 24.37
N LEU A 196 -5.23 -2.27 23.76
CA LEU A 196 -4.13 -1.52 23.17
C LEU A 196 -3.95 -0.21 23.93
N TYR A 197 -2.74 0.05 24.42
CA TYR A 197 -2.38 1.27 25.14
C TYR A 197 -1.24 2.00 24.43
N CYS A 198 -1.39 3.32 24.27
CA CYS A 198 -0.29 4.21 23.88
C CYS A 198 -0.12 5.24 25.00
N VAL A 199 1.05 5.25 25.64
CA VAL A 199 1.29 6.01 26.88
C VAL A 199 2.42 6.99 26.66
N ASP A 200 2.23 8.25 27.03
CA ASP A 200 3.28 9.28 26.96
C ASP A 200 3.10 10.33 28.07
N ILE A 201 4.21 10.90 28.53
CA ILE A 201 4.25 12.05 29.45
C ILE A 201 3.88 13.36 28.75
N LEU A 202 3.98 13.42 27.42
CA LEU A 202 3.67 14.58 26.61
C LEU A 202 2.16 14.84 26.57
N LYS A 203 1.80 16.10 26.36
CA LYS A 203 0.41 16.58 26.30
C LYS A 203 -0.34 16.20 25.02
N ARG A 204 0.39 15.85 23.96
CA ARG A 204 -0.19 15.56 22.62
C ARG A 204 0.68 14.59 21.85
N THR A 205 0.06 13.84 20.94
CA THR A 205 0.79 12.94 20.04
C THR A 205 1.64 13.74 19.04
N VAL A 206 2.88 13.33 18.82
CA VAL A 206 3.81 13.90 17.82
C VAL A 206 3.85 15.44 17.89
N PRO A 207 4.39 16.03 18.98
CA PRO A 207 4.30 17.47 19.22
C PRO A 207 5.02 18.35 18.18
N ASN A 208 5.90 17.75 17.37
CA ASN A 208 6.56 18.39 16.22
C ASN A 208 5.56 18.73 15.09
N LEU A 209 4.38 18.13 15.08
CA LEU A 209 3.30 18.49 14.16
C LEU A 209 2.47 19.65 14.72
N PRO A 210 1.85 20.46 13.85
CA PRO A 210 0.83 21.40 14.29
C PRO A 210 -0.30 20.67 15.02
N GLU A 211 -0.84 21.31 16.05
CA GLU A 211 -1.83 20.72 16.98
C GLU A 211 -3.04 20.09 16.27
N LYS A 212 -3.52 20.71 15.19
CA LYS A 212 -4.64 20.20 14.39
C LYS A 212 -4.33 18.84 13.74
N LEU A 213 -3.07 18.54 13.39
CA LEU A 213 -2.66 17.22 12.89
C LEU A 213 -2.47 16.22 14.03
N SER A 214 -1.91 16.63 15.17
CA SER A 214 -1.87 15.80 16.38
C SER A 214 -3.29 15.35 16.78
N GLY A 215 -4.25 16.27 16.86
CA GLY A 215 -5.64 15.91 17.15
C GLY A 215 -6.29 14.99 16.11
N LYS A 216 -5.81 14.98 14.84
CA LYS A 216 -6.26 14.00 13.84
C LYS A 216 -5.71 12.60 14.12
N ILE A 217 -4.45 12.49 14.54
CA ILE A 217 -3.84 11.23 14.97
C ILE A 217 -4.61 10.67 16.17
N GLU A 218 -4.85 11.49 17.19
CA GLU A 218 -5.55 11.06 18.41
C GLU A 218 -6.96 10.53 18.11
N ARG A 219 -7.75 11.25 17.31
CA ARG A 219 -9.08 10.79 16.88
C ARG A 219 -9.02 9.48 16.11
N ARG A 220 -8.00 9.31 15.25
CA ARG A 220 -7.82 8.08 14.48
C ARG A 220 -7.49 6.89 15.39
N LEU A 221 -6.53 7.04 16.29
CA LEU A 221 -6.13 6.00 17.25
C LEU A 221 -7.31 5.60 18.15
N LYS A 222 -8.04 6.57 18.70
CA LYS A 222 -9.25 6.31 19.51
C LYS A 222 -10.31 5.55 18.72
N LYS A 223 -10.56 5.92 17.46
CA LYS A 223 -11.49 5.20 16.57
C LYS A 223 -11.07 3.75 16.29
N MET A 224 -9.78 3.44 16.40
CA MET A 224 -9.24 2.09 16.22
C MET A 224 -9.23 1.26 17.52
N GLY A 225 -9.73 1.83 18.63
CA GLY A 225 -9.80 1.18 19.92
C GLY A 225 -8.49 1.21 20.71
N VAL A 226 -7.64 2.22 20.46
CA VAL A 226 -6.43 2.48 21.25
C VAL A 226 -6.75 3.36 22.45
N ASN A 227 -6.37 2.91 23.63
CA ASN A 227 -6.40 3.68 24.87
C ASN A 227 -5.18 4.61 24.90
N LEU A 228 -5.40 5.87 24.53
CA LEU A 228 -4.35 6.89 24.52
C LEU A 228 -4.26 7.57 25.90
N LEU A 229 -3.15 7.32 26.62
CA LEU A 229 -2.87 7.86 27.96
C LEU A 229 -1.74 8.88 27.86
N LEU A 230 -2.11 10.14 27.62
CA LEU A 230 -1.19 11.28 27.62
C LEU A 230 -0.99 11.80 29.05
N GLU A 231 0.03 12.63 29.25
CA GLU A 231 0.43 13.15 30.57
C GLU A 231 0.56 12.04 31.63
N THR A 232 0.99 10.85 31.20
CA THR A 232 1.10 9.64 32.02
C THR A 232 2.49 9.04 31.85
N GLY A 233 3.24 8.94 32.94
CA GLY A 233 4.58 8.35 32.94
C GLY A 233 4.55 6.84 33.15
N VAL A 234 5.53 6.15 32.56
CA VAL A 234 5.87 4.76 32.92
C VAL A 234 7.06 4.82 33.87
N VAL A 235 6.89 4.32 35.09
CA VAL A 235 7.91 4.41 36.14
C VAL A 235 8.66 3.10 36.36
N LYS A 236 8.03 1.96 36.03
CA LYS A 236 8.61 0.62 36.12
C LYS A 236 7.95 -0.31 35.11
N ILE A 237 8.74 -1.20 34.52
CA ILE A 237 8.27 -2.29 33.66
C ILE A 237 8.72 -3.61 34.30
N GLY A 238 7.78 -4.36 34.85
CA GLY A 238 8.02 -5.70 35.38
C GLY A 238 7.98 -6.76 34.26
N LYS A 239 8.11 -8.02 34.65
CA LYS A 239 8.06 -9.15 33.71
C LYS A 239 6.68 -9.31 33.06
N ASP A 240 5.63 -9.08 33.85
CA ASP A 240 4.23 -9.33 33.48
C ASP A 240 3.30 -8.14 33.78
N ASP A 241 3.87 -6.96 34.07
CA ASP A 241 3.13 -5.74 34.37
C ASP A 241 3.87 -4.46 33.95
N VAL A 242 3.11 -3.37 33.85
CA VAL A 242 3.63 -2.02 33.65
C VAL A 242 3.04 -1.08 34.70
N HIS A 243 3.90 -0.27 35.33
CA HIS A 243 3.51 0.68 36.36
C HIS A 243 3.42 2.09 35.76
N LEU A 244 2.21 2.61 35.77
CA LEU A 244 1.88 3.95 35.30
C LEU A 244 1.80 4.93 36.47
N GLN A 245 2.14 6.18 36.20
CA GLN A 245 1.97 7.29 37.12
C GLN A 245 1.33 8.49 36.42
N ASN A 246 0.27 9.04 37.02
CA ASN A 246 -0.39 10.26 36.54
C ASN A 246 -0.85 11.07 37.76
N ASN A 247 -0.43 12.33 37.86
CA ASN A 247 -0.83 13.28 38.92
C ASN A 247 -0.77 12.68 40.35
N GLY A 248 0.28 11.93 40.66
CA GLY A 248 0.48 11.30 41.96
C GLY A 248 -0.25 9.96 42.18
N SER A 249 -1.19 9.58 41.30
CA SER A 249 -1.79 8.25 41.29
C SER A 249 -0.89 7.24 40.58
N SER A 250 -0.71 6.06 41.16
CA SER A 250 0.03 4.95 40.54
C SER A 250 -0.89 3.77 40.27
N LYS A 251 -0.75 3.16 39.09
CA LYS A 251 -1.54 1.99 38.67
C LYS A 251 -0.64 0.97 37.97
N ALA A 252 -0.68 -0.27 38.43
CA ALA A 252 -0.08 -1.40 37.73
C ALA A 252 -1.12 -2.04 36.79
N ILE A 253 -0.71 -2.39 35.57
CA ILE A 253 -1.54 -3.09 34.60
C ILE A 253 -0.79 -4.32 34.11
N GLY A 254 -1.43 -5.49 34.19
CA GLY A 254 -0.85 -6.74 33.70
C GLY A 254 -0.72 -6.77 32.17
N THR A 255 0.46 -7.13 31.67
CA THR A 255 0.75 -7.22 30.23
C THR A 255 1.97 -8.11 30.00
N LYS A 256 1.97 -8.85 28.89
CA LYS A 256 3.17 -9.59 28.43
C LYS A 256 3.94 -8.85 27.34
N THR A 257 3.50 -7.65 26.95
CA THR A 257 4.07 -6.92 25.81
C THR A 257 4.10 -5.42 26.06
N VAL A 258 5.30 -4.92 26.34
CA VAL A 258 5.59 -3.48 26.36
C VAL A 258 6.58 -3.17 25.25
N ILE A 259 6.25 -2.23 24.36
CA ILE A 259 7.08 -1.79 23.24
C ILE A 259 7.56 -0.38 23.56
N TRP A 260 8.87 -0.17 23.59
CA TRP A 260 9.49 1.09 23.95
C TRP A 260 9.85 1.93 22.71
N ALA A 261 9.26 3.13 22.62
CA ALA A 261 9.45 4.08 21.52
C ALA A 261 9.57 5.54 22.01
N ALA A 262 9.93 5.76 23.28
CA ALA A 262 9.91 7.08 23.93
C ALA A 262 11.16 7.93 23.66
N GLY A 263 12.24 7.37 23.12
CA GLY A 263 13.41 8.15 22.79
C GLY A 263 14.61 7.34 22.33
N ILE A 264 15.61 8.07 21.84
CA ILE A 264 16.88 7.55 21.37
C ILE A 264 18.07 8.34 21.91
N GLU A 265 19.23 7.70 21.86
CA GLU A 265 20.55 8.21 22.21
C GLU A 265 21.60 7.68 21.21
N GLY A 266 22.83 8.18 21.26
CA GLY A 266 23.92 7.70 20.41
C GLY A 266 24.16 6.20 20.54
N ALA A 267 24.63 5.58 19.45
CA ALA A 267 24.97 4.16 19.43
C ALA A 267 25.96 3.78 20.55
N LYS A 268 25.95 2.51 21.01
CA LYS A 268 26.76 2.05 22.14
C LYS A 268 28.26 2.39 22.01
N ILE A 269 28.79 2.34 20.79
CA ILE A 269 30.19 2.66 20.49
C ILE A 269 30.55 4.12 20.79
N THR A 270 29.60 5.06 20.76
CA THR A 270 29.89 6.48 21.01
C THR A 270 30.36 6.73 22.44
N LYS A 271 29.99 5.87 23.39
CA LYS A 271 30.52 5.91 24.77
C LYS A 271 32.03 5.70 24.82
N THR A 272 32.59 4.93 23.88
CA THR A 272 34.04 4.70 23.81
C THR A 272 34.80 5.92 23.28
N PHE A 273 34.08 6.92 22.73
CA PHE A 273 34.68 8.14 22.20
C PHE A 273 34.77 9.25 23.26
N GLU A 274 34.11 9.11 24.41
CA GLU A 274 34.02 10.15 25.46
C GLU A 274 35.40 10.64 25.95
N SER A 275 36.42 9.80 25.92
CA SER A 275 37.80 10.18 26.30
C SER A 275 38.54 11.00 25.25
N SER A 276 38.06 11.02 24.00
CA SER A 276 38.80 11.55 22.85
C SER A 276 38.02 12.61 22.06
N LEU A 277 36.69 12.57 22.10
CA LEU A 277 35.80 13.50 21.41
C LEU A 277 34.95 14.26 22.41
N GLN A 278 34.60 15.50 22.06
CA GLN A 278 33.62 16.25 22.82
C GLN A 278 32.22 15.72 22.58
N MET A 279 31.60 15.19 23.63
CA MET A 279 30.25 14.65 23.59
C MET A 279 29.24 15.69 24.09
N ALA A 280 28.00 15.56 23.60
CA ALA A 280 26.84 16.32 24.05
C ALA A 280 25.78 15.37 24.62
N ASP A 281 24.66 15.94 25.05
CA ASP A 281 23.55 15.19 25.64
C ASP A 281 23.15 13.98 24.80
N ARG A 282 22.81 12.89 25.51
CA ARG A 282 22.37 11.62 24.92
C ARG A 282 23.39 11.00 23.97
N GLY A 283 24.69 11.18 24.21
CA GLY A 283 25.76 10.46 23.51
C GLY A 283 25.96 10.87 22.05
N ARG A 284 25.57 12.11 21.69
CA ARG A 284 25.84 12.73 20.38
C ARG A 284 27.21 13.41 20.40
N ILE A 285 27.84 13.56 19.24
CA ILE A 285 29.19 14.13 19.09
C ILE A 285 29.06 15.61 18.74
N LYS A 286 29.70 16.51 19.50
CA LYS A 286 29.73 17.93 19.16
C LYS A 286 30.49 18.15 17.87
N CYS A 287 29.86 18.86 16.94
CA CYS A 287 30.40 19.10 15.62
C CYS A 287 30.57 20.59 15.35
N ASP A 288 31.61 20.93 14.59
CA ASP A 288 31.75 22.26 14.03
C ASP A 288 30.76 22.51 12.87
N LYS A 289 30.78 23.74 12.33
CA LYS A 289 29.91 24.14 11.20
C LYS A 289 30.16 23.37 9.90
N TYR A 290 31.22 22.56 9.81
CA TYR A 290 31.56 21.74 8.66
C TYR A 290 31.24 20.25 8.87
N LEU A 291 30.61 19.92 10.00
CA LEU A 291 30.30 18.57 10.47
C LEU A 291 31.55 17.72 10.77
N ARG A 292 32.62 18.37 11.24
CA ARG A 292 33.77 17.68 11.84
C ARG A 292 33.58 17.58 13.35
N ALA A 293 34.07 16.51 13.96
CA ALA A 293 34.10 16.42 15.41
C ALA A 293 34.96 17.57 15.99
N GLU A 294 34.46 18.27 17.01
CA GLU A 294 35.21 19.40 17.58
C GLU A 294 36.59 18.96 18.07
N GLY A 295 37.63 19.66 17.63
CA GLY A 295 39.03 19.34 17.94
C GLY A 295 39.71 18.36 16.97
N MET A 296 39.01 17.84 15.95
CA MET A 296 39.59 16.95 14.95
C MET A 296 39.28 17.40 13.52
N GLU A 297 40.30 17.42 12.65
CA GLU A 297 40.13 17.85 11.25
C GLU A 297 39.78 16.70 10.29
N ASP A 298 40.15 15.48 10.66
CA ASP A 298 40.04 14.26 9.85
C ASP A 298 38.82 13.38 10.20
N VAL A 299 38.07 13.75 11.23
CA VAL A 299 36.88 13.02 11.70
C VAL A 299 35.62 13.82 11.40
N PHE A 300 34.78 13.29 10.51
CA PHE A 300 33.47 13.83 10.16
C PHE A 300 32.36 13.03 10.80
N VAL A 301 31.23 13.67 11.08
CA VAL A 301 30.07 13.04 11.71
C VAL A 301 28.83 13.24 10.84
N ALA A 302 28.04 12.18 10.65
CA ALA A 302 26.85 12.20 9.80
C ALA A 302 25.64 11.55 10.50
N GLY A 303 24.44 11.97 10.11
CA GLY A 303 23.18 11.42 10.63
C GLY A 303 22.98 11.69 12.12
N ASP A 304 22.44 10.70 12.84
CA ASP A 304 21.99 10.83 14.23
C ASP A 304 23.10 11.07 15.25
N ASN A 305 24.37 10.86 14.86
CA ASN A 305 25.51 11.12 15.73
C ASN A 305 25.85 12.61 15.87
N ILE A 306 25.38 13.47 14.96
CA ILE A 306 25.70 14.90 14.98
C ILE A 306 25.03 15.56 16.18
N PHE A 307 25.77 16.36 16.95
CA PHE A 307 25.24 17.46 17.75
C PHE A 307 25.78 18.77 17.19
N TYR A 308 24.92 19.54 16.54
CA TYR A 308 25.25 20.83 15.97
C TYR A 308 23.99 21.70 15.98
N ILE A 309 24.12 22.94 16.42
CA ILE A 309 23.07 23.95 16.40
C ILE A 309 23.40 24.91 15.25
N PRO A 310 22.63 24.90 14.15
CA PRO A 310 22.84 25.83 13.04
C PRO A 310 22.71 27.28 13.51
N GLU A 311 23.44 28.18 12.84
CA GLU A 311 23.37 29.61 13.13
C GLU A 311 21.93 30.14 12.97
N GLY A 312 21.41 30.79 14.01
CA GLY A 312 20.05 31.32 14.05
C GLY A 312 18.98 30.35 14.56
N GLU A 313 19.35 29.12 14.94
CA GLU A 313 18.44 28.13 15.53
C GLU A 313 18.73 27.95 17.03
N GLU A 314 17.72 27.55 17.80
CA GLU A 314 17.85 27.30 19.25
C GLU A 314 18.09 25.81 19.58
N ALA A 315 17.74 24.92 18.65
CA ALA A 315 17.77 23.48 18.85
C ALA A 315 18.81 22.81 17.93
N PRO A 316 19.44 21.71 18.39
CA PRO A 316 20.34 20.97 17.53
C PRO A 316 19.56 20.28 16.41
N VAL A 317 20.27 19.99 15.31
CA VAL A 317 19.66 19.31 14.16
C VAL A 317 18.96 18.01 14.57
N PRO A 318 17.79 17.69 13.99
CA PRO A 318 16.99 16.54 14.40
C PRO A 318 17.60 15.22 13.94
N GLN A 319 17.33 14.15 14.71
CA GLN A 319 17.71 12.78 14.38
C GLN A 319 16.66 12.18 13.43
N MET A 320 16.82 12.47 12.13
CA MET A 320 15.88 12.11 11.08
C MET A 320 16.63 11.67 9.82
N VAL A 321 15.97 10.84 8.99
CA VAL A 321 16.52 10.40 7.70
C VAL A 321 16.89 11.60 6.82
N GLU A 322 16.07 12.63 6.77
CA GLU A 322 16.37 13.83 5.98
C GLU A 322 17.66 14.52 6.44
N ASN A 323 17.92 14.58 7.75
CA ASN A 323 19.18 15.08 8.28
C ASN A 323 20.36 14.18 7.87
N ALA A 324 20.17 12.86 7.87
CA ALA A 324 21.16 11.93 7.35
C ALA A 324 21.45 12.16 5.86
N GLU A 325 20.45 12.45 5.03
CA GLU A 325 20.66 12.74 3.61
C GLU A 325 21.45 14.02 3.37
N GLN A 326 21.07 15.11 4.06
CA GLN A 326 21.66 16.43 3.93
C GLN A 326 23.10 16.45 4.47
N SER A 327 23.31 15.92 5.69
CA SER A 327 24.66 15.81 6.28
C SER A 327 25.59 14.97 5.42
N SER A 328 25.13 13.83 4.88
CA SER A 328 25.94 13.00 3.97
C SER A 328 26.39 13.75 2.71
N ALA A 329 25.55 14.65 2.19
CA ALA A 329 25.90 15.43 1.01
C ALA A 329 26.96 16.49 1.29
N LEU A 330 26.93 17.08 2.50
CA LEU A 330 27.93 18.03 2.95
C LEU A 330 29.25 17.32 3.28
N VAL A 331 29.21 16.29 4.13
CA VAL A 331 30.37 15.51 4.57
C VAL A 331 31.14 14.97 3.38
N ALA A 332 30.46 14.38 2.38
CA ALA A 332 31.14 13.88 1.18
C ALA A 332 31.89 14.96 0.38
N LYS A 333 31.46 16.23 0.44
CA LYS A 333 32.19 17.35 -0.20
C LYS A 333 33.35 17.80 0.68
N ASN A 334 33.12 17.95 1.98
CA ASN A 334 34.13 18.43 2.92
C ASN A 334 35.27 17.42 3.12
N VAL A 335 35.01 16.11 3.08
CA VAL A 335 36.04 15.05 3.06
C VAL A 335 36.97 15.20 1.85
N ILE A 336 36.41 15.54 0.67
CA ILE A 336 37.21 15.75 -0.55
C ILE A 336 38.04 17.02 -0.43
N SER A 337 37.48 18.09 0.12
CA SER A 337 38.20 19.33 0.42
C SER A 337 39.37 19.07 1.39
N TYR A 338 39.13 18.30 2.46
CA TYR A 338 40.15 17.92 3.43
C TYR A 338 41.30 17.15 2.79
N LEU A 339 41.00 16.09 2.01
CA LEU A 339 42.03 15.21 1.47
C LEU A 339 42.86 15.80 0.33
N PHE A 340 42.29 16.70 -0.47
CA PHE A 340 42.92 17.16 -1.71
C PHE A 340 43.18 18.66 -1.77
N GLY A 341 42.95 19.39 -0.67
CA GLY A 341 43.29 20.82 -0.55
C GLY A 341 42.61 21.74 -1.58
N ASN A 342 41.60 21.23 -2.29
CA ASN A 342 40.93 21.92 -3.38
C ASN A 342 39.48 22.18 -2.99
N LYS A 343 39.18 23.46 -2.67
CA LYS A 343 37.88 24.11 -2.40
C LYS A 343 37.52 24.30 -0.94
N GLU A 344 37.07 25.52 -0.64
CA GLU A 344 36.50 26.00 0.62
C GLU A 344 35.53 24.98 1.22
N TYR A 345 35.66 24.76 2.53
CA TYR A 345 34.70 23.96 3.28
C TYR A 345 33.30 24.56 3.17
N LEU A 346 32.30 23.69 3.01
CA LEU A 346 30.92 24.10 3.01
C LEU A 346 30.35 24.03 4.42
N GLU A 347 29.74 25.13 4.85
CA GLU A 347 29.02 25.22 6.12
C GLU A 347 27.69 24.45 6.06
N TYR A 348 27.31 23.83 7.17
CA TYR A 348 26.08 23.08 7.30
C TYR A 348 24.90 24.01 7.63
N LYS A 349 24.07 24.27 6.63
CA LYS A 349 22.84 25.07 6.75
C LYS A 349 21.64 24.25 6.26
N PRO A 350 21.20 23.23 7.03
CA PRO A 350 20.16 22.32 6.59
C PRO A 350 18.81 23.03 6.48
N LYS A 351 17.98 22.57 5.55
CA LYS A 351 16.61 23.06 5.35
C LYS A 351 15.68 21.87 5.25
N PHE A 352 14.91 21.63 6.31
CA PHE A 352 14.01 20.48 6.38
C PHE A 352 12.69 20.76 5.64
N HIS A 353 12.20 19.76 4.92
CA HIS A 353 10.97 19.86 4.12
C HIS A 353 9.71 19.50 4.90
N GLY A 354 9.85 19.26 6.20
CA GLY A 354 8.77 18.92 7.11
C GLY A 354 8.75 17.43 7.46
N VAL A 355 7.64 16.96 8.02
CA VAL A 355 7.54 15.61 8.58
C VAL A 355 6.19 14.98 8.28
N MET A 356 6.16 13.66 8.31
CA MET A 356 4.97 12.85 8.10
C MET A 356 4.94 11.69 9.10
N VAL A 357 3.73 11.24 9.42
CA VAL A 357 3.48 10.10 10.32
C VAL A 357 2.34 9.29 9.73
N CYS A 358 2.53 7.98 9.59
CA CYS A 358 1.44 7.06 9.32
C CYS A 358 0.80 6.56 10.62
N VAL A 359 -0.48 6.19 10.53
CA VAL A 359 -1.28 5.59 11.60
C VAL A 359 -1.90 4.33 11.00
N GLY A 360 -1.11 3.26 10.99
CA GLY A 360 -1.36 2.07 10.20
C GLY A 360 -1.11 2.29 8.70
N GLY A 361 -1.44 1.29 7.89
CA GLY A 361 -1.24 1.35 6.44
C GLY A 361 -2.25 2.24 5.70
N ARG A 362 -3.32 2.70 6.35
CA ARG A 362 -4.47 3.35 5.67
C ARG A 362 -4.61 4.85 5.92
N TYR A 363 -3.88 5.42 6.87
CA TYR A 363 -4.04 6.81 7.25
C TYR A 363 -2.69 7.41 7.63
N GLY A 364 -2.50 8.69 7.34
CA GLY A 364 -1.33 9.43 7.77
C GLY A 364 -1.62 10.91 7.89
N VAL A 365 -0.66 11.65 8.42
CA VAL A 365 -0.66 13.12 8.41
C VAL A 365 0.72 13.61 8.00
N ALA A 366 0.75 14.69 7.26
CA ALA A 366 1.98 15.32 6.80
C ALA A 366 1.90 16.83 7.01
N HIS A 367 2.99 17.40 7.49
CA HIS A 367 3.23 18.83 7.50
C HIS A 367 4.49 19.07 6.68
N VAL A 368 4.31 19.26 5.37
CA VAL A 368 5.42 19.26 4.40
C VAL A 368 5.34 20.46 3.48
N GLY A 369 6.49 20.88 2.95
CA GLY A 369 6.60 22.01 2.04
C GLY A 369 8.01 22.59 2.04
N THR A 370 8.08 23.90 1.85
CA THR A 370 9.35 24.64 1.99
C THR A 370 9.40 25.30 3.36
N PRO A 371 10.59 25.66 3.88
CA PRO A 371 10.70 26.40 5.14
C PRO A 371 9.83 27.68 5.21
N LYS A 372 9.52 28.30 4.06
CA LYS A 372 8.67 29.49 3.96
C LYS A 372 7.18 29.17 3.83
N ARG A 373 6.81 27.97 3.42
CA ARG A 373 5.42 27.57 3.15
C ARG A 373 5.23 26.07 3.36
N MET A 374 4.67 25.73 4.51
CA MET A 374 4.31 24.37 4.90
C MET A 374 2.81 24.12 4.70
N PHE A 375 2.45 22.90 4.30
CA PHE A 375 1.08 22.49 4.05
C PHE A 375 0.68 21.34 4.97
N MET A 376 -0.54 21.44 5.53
CA MET A 376 -1.10 20.41 6.39
C MET A 376 -1.96 19.45 5.58
N MET A 377 -1.45 18.25 5.33
CA MET A 377 -2.11 17.26 4.48
C MET A 377 -2.51 16.04 5.31
N PRO A 378 -3.80 15.68 5.37
CA PRO A 378 -4.25 14.45 6.03
C PRO A 378 -4.47 13.30 5.04
N SER A 379 -4.47 12.08 5.59
CA SER A 379 -4.94 10.85 4.95
C SER A 379 -4.24 10.56 3.60
N PHE A 380 -5.02 10.37 2.54
CA PHE A 380 -4.56 9.94 1.22
C PHE A 380 -3.34 10.71 0.69
N ILE A 381 -3.37 12.05 0.76
CA ILE A 381 -2.26 12.86 0.23
C ILE A 381 -1.00 12.69 1.09
N ALA A 382 -1.14 12.60 2.40
CA ALA A 382 0.00 12.34 3.30
C ALA A 382 0.63 10.98 3.05
N MET A 383 -0.19 9.94 2.87
CA MET A 383 0.29 8.61 2.56
C MET A 383 0.96 8.56 1.18
N PHE A 384 0.38 9.21 0.16
CA PHE A 384 1.00 9.34 -1.15
C PHE A 384 2.40 9.98 -1.04
N ILE A 385 2.52 11.06 -0.26
CA ILE A 385 3.81 11.72 -0.01
C ILE A 385 4.79 10.78 0.71
N LYS A 386 4.33 10.00 1.70
CA LYS A 386 5.16 8.97 2.35
C LYS A 386 5.78 8.03 1.33
N HIS A 387 4.94 7.40 0.51
CA HIS A 387 5.45 6.46 -0.47
C HIS A 387 6.29 7.13 -1.54
N PHE A 388 5.98 8.39 -1.93
CA PHE A 388 6.79 9.16 -2.87
C PHE A 388 8.20 9.45 -2.34
N ILE A 389 8.33 9.89 -1.09
CA ILE A 389 9.63 10.13 -0.46
C ILE A 389 10.45 8.85 -0.36
N ASN A 390 9.82 7.73 0.00
CA ASN A 390 10.48 6.42 0.01
C ASN A 390 11.00 6.02 -1.37
N MET A 391 10.23 6.29 -2.44
CA MET A 391 10.69 6.06 -3.81
C MET A 391 11.89 6.93 -4.19
N VAL A 392 11.89 8.22 -3.80
CA VAL A 392 13.03 9.11 -3.99
C VAL A 392 14.27 8.57 -3.29
N TYR A 393 14.13 8.10 -2.05
CA TYR A 393 15.21 7.45 -1.32
C TYR A 393 15.74 6.20 -2.04
N PHE A 394 14.84 5.31 -2.49
CA PHE A 394 15.24 4.11 -3.23
C PHE A 394 15.92 4.45 -4.57
N ALA A 395 15.50 5.52 -5.25
CA ALA A 395 16.19 6.01 -6.45
C ALA A 395 17.64 6.40 -6.13
N GLN A 396 17.86 7.08 -4.99
CA GLN A 396 19.19 7.47 -4.53
C GLN A 396 20.06 6.26 -4.15
N VAL A 397 19.50 5.22 -3.54
CA VAL A 397 20.26 4.10 -2.95
C VAL A 397 20.33 2.85 -3.84
N CYS A 398 19.21 2.37 -4.36
CA CYS A 398 19.10 1.10 -5.09
C CYS A 398 18.73 1.24 -6.57
N GLY A 399 18.32 2.43 -7.00
CA GLY A 399 17.82 2.67 -8.34
C GLY A 399 16.43 2.05 -8.59
N TRP A 400 16.09 1.92 -9.87
CA TRP A 400 14.71 1.71 -10.32
C TRP A 400 14.13 0.33 -9.98
N ASN A 401 14.96 -0.71 -9.89
CA ASN A 401 14.49 -2.06 -9.58
C ASN A 401 13.87 -2.18 -8.18
N LYS A 402 14.43 -1.47 -7.18
CA LYS A 402 13.86 -1.46 -5.83
C LYS A 402 12.56 -0.64 -5.79
N ILE A 403 12.46 0.43 -6.57
CA ILE A 403 11.21 1.21 -6.72
C ILE A 403 10.10 0.31 -7.24
N PHE A 404 10.33 -0.43 -8.33
CA PHE A 404 9.34 -1.37 -8.85
C PHE A 404 8.95 -2.44 -7.85
N LYS A 405 9.93 -3.05 -7.16
CA LYS A 405 9.64 -4.04 -6.11
C LYS A 405 8.80 -3.42 -4.98
N TYR A 406 9.16 -2.23 -4.52
CA TYR A 406 8.43 -1.49 -3.49
C TYR A 406 7.00 -1.15 -3.92
N LEU A 407 6.82 -0.60 -5.12
CA LEU A 407 5.49 -0.32 -5.70
C LEU A 407 4.64 -1.59 -5.78
N ASN A 408 5.25 -2.70 -6.21
CA ASN A 408 4.58 -3.99 -6.27
C ASN A 408 4.06 -4.45 -4.90
N HIS A 409 4.84 -4.28 -3.84
CA HIS A 409 4.41 -4.64 -2.48
C HIS A 409 3.38 -3.67 -1.89
N GLU A 410 3.58 -2.36 -2.02
CA GLU A 410 2.74 -1.35 -1.36
C GLU A 410 1.40 -1.08 -2.07
N PHE A 411 1.33 -1.31 -3.39
CA PHE A 411 0.16 -0.98 -4.20
C PHE A 411 -0.49 -2.21 -4.82
N PHE A 412 0.29 -3.19 -5.26
CA PHE A 412 -0.23 -4.32 -6.05
C PHE A 412 -0.36 -5.62 -5.24
N HIS A 413 0.38 -5.79 -4.15
CA HIS A 413 0.37 -6.96 -3.28
C HIS A 413 0.10 -6.57 -1.82
N VAL A 414 -1.00 -5.86 -1.60
CA VAL A 414 -1.47 -5.38 -0.30
C VAL A 414 -2.19 -6.50 0.46
N LYS A 415 -1.52 -7.05 1.47
CA LYS A 415 -2.16 -8.00 2.38
C LYS A 415 -3.26 -7.32 3.20
N HIS A 416 -4.42 -7.97 3.30
CA HIS A 416 -5.57 -7.53 4.10
C HIS A 416 -6.04 -6.08 3.84
N ASN A 417 -5.83 -5.56 2.63
CA ASN A 417 -6.18 -4.18 2.25
C ASN A 417 -5.56 -3.11 3.17
N ARG A 418 -4.41 -3.41 3.81
CA ARG A 418 -3.66 -2.48 4.67
C ARG A 418 -2.77 -1.56 3.82
N SER A 419 -3.41 -0.73 2.99
CA SER A 419 -2.78 0.33 2.22
C SER A 419 -3.75 1.49 2.11
N PHE A 420 -3.24 2.70 1.87
CA PHE A 420 -4.07 3.90 1.74
C PHE A 420 -4.94 3.90 0.48
N VAL A 421 -4.62 3.05 -0.50
CA VAL A 421 -5.45 2.74 -1.68
C VAL A 421 -6.37 1.52 -1.47
N GLY A 422 -6.35 0.94 -0.26
CA GLY A 422 -7.12 -0.26 0.07
C GLY A 422 -6.72 -1.47 -0.76
N GLY A 423 -7.71 -2.31 -1.09
CA GLY A 423 -7.54 -3.50 -1.93
C GLY A 423 -7.74 -3.25 -3.43
N HIS A 424 -8.01 -2.00 -3.85
CA HIS A 424 -8.43 -1.72 -5.22
C HIS A 424 -7.41 -2.14 -6.28
N PHE A 425 -6.11 -2.07 -5.96
CA PHE A 425 -5.05 -2.49 -6.89
C PHE A 425 -4.44 -3.86 -6.51
N SER A 426 -4.96 -4.51 -5.47
CA SER A 426 -4.31 -5.61 -4.75
C SER A 426 -4.94 -6.99 -4.95
N ALA A 427 -5.67 -7.20 -6.04
CA ALA A 427 -6.23 -8.52 -6.28
C ALA A 427 -5.10 -9.53 -6.61
N LYS A 428 -5.16 -10.73 -6.01
CA LYS A 428 -4.23 -11.85 -6.29
C LYS A 428 -4.17 -12.16 -7.81
N THR A 429 -5.23 -11.83 -8.53
CA THR A 429 -5.33 -11.74 -9.99
C THR A 429 -5.47 -10.28 -10.39
N ALA A 430 -4.89 -9.84 -11.50
CA ALA A 430 -4.90 -8.44 -11.93
C ALA A 430 -6.29 -7.95 -12.43
N ASN A 431 -7.31 -8.03 -11.59
CA ASN A 431 -8.71 -7.71 -11.88
C ASN A 431 -8.91 -6.22 -12.23
N PHE A 432 -7.95 -5.35 -11.90
CA PHE A 432 -7.99 -3.95 -12.31
C PHE A 432 -7.99 -3.79 -13.84
N TRP A 433 -7.40 -4.73 -14.58
CA TRP A 433 -7.47 -4.75 -16.05
C TRP A 433 -8.87 -5.05 -16.60
N LEU A 434 -9.77 -5.59 -15.78
CA LEU A 434 -11.16 -5.82 -16.17
C LEU A 434 -12.01 -4.54 -16.08
N VAL A 435 -11.54 -3.48 -15.42
CA VAL A 435 -12.32 -2.24 -15.24
C VAL A 435 -12.65 -1.57 -16.58
N PRO A 436 -11.70 -1.34 -17.52
CA PRO A 436 -12.03 -0.78 -18.82
C PRO A 436 -13.06 -1.61 -19.59
N LEU A 437 -12.91 -2.96 -19.57
CA LEU A 437 -13.84 -3.88 -20.23
C LEU A 437 -15.24 -3.85 -19.60
N ARG A 438 -15.31 -3.80 -18.26
CA ARG A 438 -16.54 -3.69 -17.48
C ARG A 438 -17.29 -2.39 -17.81
N VAL A 439 -16.58 -1.26 -17.79
CA VAL A 439 -17.14 0.05 -18.11
C VAL A 439 -17.61 0.09 -19.56
N TYR A 440 -16.81 -0.44 -20.50
CA TYR A 440 -17.17 -0.47 -21.92
C TYR A 440 -18.43 -1.31 -22.18
N LEU A 441 -18.51 -2.53 -21.61
CA LEU A 441 -19.71 -3.37 -21.70
C LEU A 441 -20.94 -2.67 -21.11
N GLY A 442 -20.79 -1.99 -19.96
CA GLY A 442 -21.86 -1.22 -19.34
C GLY A 442 -22.32 -0.02 -20.17
N VAL A 443 -21.38 0.72 -20.79
CA VAL A 443 -21.69 1.83 -21.71
C VAL A 443 -22.46 1.31 -22.92
N TYR A 444 -22.08 0.17 -23.47
CA TYR A 444 -22.78 -0.42 -24.62
C TYR A 444 -24.25 -0.72 -24.28
N TRP A 445 -24.52 -1.41 -23.16
CA TRP A 445 -25.88 -1.68 -22.71
C TRP A 445 -26.69 -0.41 -22.41
N LEU A 446 -26.04 0.60 -21.83
CA LEU A 446 -26.68 1.89 -21.57
C LEU A 446 -27.08 2.59 -22.87
N ILE A 447 -26.21 2.58 -23.88
CA ILE A 447 -26.49 3.15 -25.20
C ILE A 447 -27.65 2.42 -25.88
N GLU A 448 -27.65 1.08 -25.89
CA GLU A 448 -28.73 0.28 -26.46
C GLU A 448 -30.08 0.57 -25.78
N GLY A 449 -30.10 0.62 -24.45
CA GLY A 449 -31.31 0.97 -23.70
C GLY A 449 -31.80 2.38 -24.02
N ILE A 450 -30.93 3.39 -24.05
CA ILE A 450 -31.28 4.78 -24.39
C ILE A 450 -31.81 4.88 -25.82
N LYS A 451 -31.17 4.18 -26.77
CA LYS A 451 -31.60 4.14 -28.17
C LYS A 451 -33.03 3.61 -28.30
N LYS A 452 -33.36 2.52 -27.61
CA LYS A 452 -34.73 1.97 -27.59
C LYS A 452 -35.73 2.92 -26.95
N VAL A 453 -35.35 3.67 -25.92
CA VAL A 453 -36.20 4.74 -25.37
C VAL A 453 -36.49 5.82 -26.42
N GLN A 454 -35.48 6.25 -27.18
CA GLN A 454 -35.61 7.26 -28.24
C GLN A 454 -36.47 6.76 -29.41
N GLU A 455 -36.31 5.50 -29.79
CA GLU A 455 -37.12 4.84 -30.82
C GLU A 455 -38.58 4.60 -30.38
N GLY A 456 -38.91 4.82 -29.10
CA GLY A 456 -40.29 4.77 -28.62
C GLY A 456 -40.75 3.40 -28.11
N TRP A 457 -39.83 2.48 -27.79
CA TRP A 457 -40.10 1.13 -27.27
C TRP A 457 -40.90 1.12 -25.95
N LEU A 458 -40.95 2.24 -25.23
CA LEU A 458 -41.75 2.39 -24.01
C LEU A 458 -43.21 2.77 -24.25
N LYS A 459 -43.57 3.15 -25.48
CA LYS A 459 -44.88 3.76 -25.79
C LYS A 459 -45.75 2.91 -26.71
N LYS A 460 -45.16 2.07 -27.56
CA LYS A 460 -45.90 1.28 -28.56
C LYS A 460 -45.29 -0.13 -28.68
N PRO A 461 -46.10 -1.17 -28.93
CA PRO A 461 -45.58 -2.52 -29.16
C PRO A 461 -44.75 -2.59 -30.45
N MET A 462 -43.47 -2.98 -30.35
CA MET A 462 -42.56 -3.13 -31.49
C MET A 462 -42.01 -4.56 -31.69
N LEU A 463 -42.20 -5.47 -30.73
CA LEU A 463 -41.58 -6.82 -30.77
C LEU A 463 -42.03 -7.67 -31.95
N GLU A 464 -43.29 -7.55 -32.39
CA GLU A 464 -43.77 -8.31 -33.54
C GLU A 464 -43.02 -7.93 -34.83
N ALA A 465 -42.89 -6.63 -35.09
CA ALA A 465 -42.10 -6.12 -36.22
C ALA A 465 -40.60 -6.45 -36.06
N PHE A 466 -40.08 -6.38 -34.83
CA PHE A 466 -38.67 -6.65 -34.54
C PHE A 466 -38.30 -8.13 -34.77
N PHE A 467 -39.09 -9.07 -34.24
CA PHE A 467 -38.87 -10.50 -34.47
C PHE A 467 -39.17 -10.90 -35.92
N GLY A 468 -40.24 -10.36 -36.51
CA GLY A 468 -40.60 -10.62 -37.90
C GLY A 468 -39.52 -10.15 -38.89
N GLY A 469 -38.89 -9.00 -38.63
CA GLY A 469 -37.77 -8.52 -39.43
C GLY A 469 -36.55 -9.44 -39.37
N ALA A 470 -36.23 -9.97 -38.18
CA ALA A 470 -35.15 -10.94 -38.03
C ALA A 470 -35.47 -12.29 -38.71
N ASP A 471 -36.71 -12.78 -38.56
CA ASP A 471 -37.17 -13.99 -39.25
C ASP A 471 -37.09 -13.81 -40.79
N ALA A 472 -37.51 -12.66 -41.31
CA ALA A 472 -37.41 -12.35 -42.74
C ALA A 472 -35.95 -12.28 -43.23
N PHE A 473 -35.05 -11.67 -42.45
CA PHE A 473 -33.62 -11.58 -42.78
C PHE A 473 -32.97 -12.97 -42.94
N PHE A 474 -33.11 -13.84 -41.93
CA PHE A 474 -32.53 -15.19 -41.99
C PHE A 474 -33.20 -16.04 -43.08
N ASN A 475 -34.53 -15.99 -43.21
CA ASN A 475 -35.23 -16.78 -44.23
C ASN A 475 -34.93 -16.32 -45.66
N GLY A 476 -34.70 -15.03 -45.88
CA GLY A 476 -34.29 -14.51 -47.20
C GLY A 476 -32.97 -15.10 -47.66
N ILE A 477 -31.97 -15.12 -46.78
CA ILE A 477 -30.64 -15.70 -47.07
C ILE A 477 -30.72 -17.23 -47.20
N ILE A 478 -31.46 -17.91 -46.32
CA ILE A 478 -31.61 -19.38 -46.36
C ILE A 478 -32.28 -19.86 -47.66
N ASN A 479 -33.32 -19.16 -48.10
CA ASN A 479 -34.09 -19.56 -49.28
C ASN A 479 -33.50 -19.03 -50.60
N GLY A 480 -32.35 -18.35 -50.57
CA GLY A 480 -31.70 -17.80 -51.77
C GLY A 480 -32.53 -16.71 -52.47
N VAL A 481 -33.48 -16.09 -51.76
CA VAL A 481 -34.31 -15.01 -52.30
C VAL A 481 -33.63 -13.70 -51.93
N SER A 482 -33.09 -12.98 -52.92
CA SER A 482 -32.63 -11.60 -52.73
C SER A 482 -33.76 -10.84 -52.05
N ALA A 483 -33.53 -10.33 -50.83
CA ALA A 483 -34.53 -9.60 -50.07
C ALA A 483 -34.99 -8.38 -50.88
N GLY A 484 -36.06 -8.56 -51.64
CA GLY A 484 -36.77 -7.50 -52.32
C GLY A 484 -37.38 -6.58 -51.27
N ALA A 485 -36.93 -5.34 -51.31
CA ALA A 485 -37.43 -4.18 -50.58
C ALA A 485 -38.87 -4.30 -50.06
N SER A 486 -39.03 -4.42 -48.74
CA SER A 486 -40.12 -3.76 -48.04
C SER A 486 -39.78 -3.56 -46.57
N ALA A 487 -39.82 -2.29 -46.15
CA ALA A 487 -39.68 -1.74 -44.80
C ALA A 487 -38.28 -1.28 -44.34
N THR A 488 -37.63 -0.42 -45.13
CA THR A 488 -36.73 0.62 -44.59
C THR A 488 -36.99 1.95 -45.30
N ALA A 489 -37.81 2.80 -44.70
CA ALA A 489 -37.83 4.23 -44.98
C ALA A 489 -38.35 4.98 -43.74
N GLU A 490 -37.51 5.02 -42.69
CA GLU A 490 -37.31 6.17 -41.82
C GLU A 490 -36.21 5.82 -40.80
N VAL A 491 -34.97 6.18 -41.11
CA VAL A 491 -34.10 7.10 -40.34
C VAL A 491 -32.83 7.28 -41.18
N ALA A 492 -32.62 8.51 -41.62
CA ALA A 492 -31.52 8.94 -42.47
C ALA A 492 -30.16 8.85 -41.76
N GLY A 493 -29.15 8.39 -42.49
CA GLY A 493 -27.77 8.51 -42.02
C GLY A 493 -26.64 7.78 -42.76
N ALA A 494 -26.74 7.47 -44.06
CA ALA A 494 -25.57 7.33 -44.96
C ALA A 494 -26.03 6.92 -46.38
N SER A 495 -25.65 7.70 -47.38
CA SER A 495 -25.93 7.47 -48.80
C SER A 495 -24.99 6.41 -49.40
N GLN A 496 -25.60 5.32 -49.86
CA GLN A 496 -25.31 4.53 -51.07
C GLN A 496 -23.85 4.45 -51.59
N ALA A 497 -23.28 3.26 -51.46
CA ALA A 497 -22.82 2.50 -52.62
C ALA A 497 -23.37 1.07 -52.47
N VAL A 498 -24.38 0.73 -53.28
CA VAL A 498 -24.99 -0.59 -53.35
C VAL A 498 -24.02 -1.49 -54.13
N ALA A 499 -23.36 -2.40 -53.43
CA ALA A 499 -22.77 -3.59 -54.04
C ALA A 499 -23.62 -4.79 -53.61
N GLU A 500 -24.13 -5.51 -54.60
CA GLU A 500 -24.82 -6.78 -54.43
C GLU A 500 -23.91 -7.77 -53.70
N SER A 501 -24.13 -7.97 -52.40
CA SER A 501 -23.73 -9.20 -51.72
C SER A 501 -25.00 -9.99 -51.45
N ALA A 502 -25.32 -10.93 -52.34
CA ALA A 502 -26.26 -11.98 -51.99
C ALA A 502 -25.66 -12.73 -50.79
N GLY A 503 -26.23 -12.51 -49.60
CA GLY A 503 -25.77 -13.19 -48.39
C GLY A 503 -25.77 -14.70 -48.60
N SER A 504 -24.83 -15.40 -47.96
CA SER A 504 -24.65 -16.84 -48.15
C SER A 504 -24.87 -17.60 -46.84
N VAL A 505 -25.40 -18.82 -46.94
CA VAL A 505 -25.54 -19.70 -45.77
C VAL A 505 -24.21 -20.42 -45.57
N ILE A 506 -23.60 -20.25 -44.40
CA ILE A 506 -22.39 -20.98 -44.02
C ILE A 506 -22.76 -22.36 -43.48
N PHE A 507 -23.71 -22.40 -42.54
CA PHE A 507 -24.35 -23.64 -42.12
C PHE A 507 -25.77 -23.38 -41.64
N ASN A 508 -26.63 -24.37 -41.84
CA ASN A 508 -27.98 -24.44 -41.30
C ASN A 508 -28.22 -25.90 -40.93
N TRP A 509 -28.20 -26.20 -39.63
CA TRP A 509 -28.43 -27.56 -39.15
C TRP A 509 -29.78 -27.64 -38.46
N ASN A 510 -30.42 -28.79 -38.58
CA ASN A 510 -31.60 -29.13 -37.83
C ASN A 510 -31.32 -30.34 -36.96
N ILE A 511 -31.22 -30.10 -35.65
CA ILE A 511 -30.91 -31.11 -34.65
C ILE A 511 -32.23 -31.53 -34.00
N PHE A 512 -32.75 -32.67 -34.44
CA PHE A 512 -33.97 -33.33 -33.93
C PHE A 512 -35.24 -32.45 -33.94
N ASN A 513 -35.33 -31.42 -34.79
CA ASN A 513 -36.40 -30.40 -34.76
C ASN A 513 -36.52 -29.67 -33.40
N ILE A 514 -35.46 -29.69 -32.59
CA ILE A 514 -35.42 -29.05 -31.27
C ILE A 514 -34.48 -27.86 -31.31
N PHE A 515 -33.28 -28.02 -31.89
CA PHE A 515 -32.29 -26.97 -32.01
C PHE A 515 -31.91 -26.75 -33.48
N ASN A 516 -32.05 -25.52 -33.97
CA ASN A 516 -31.71 -25.15 -35.33
C ASN A 516 -30.65 -24.03 -35.33
N PRO A 517 -29.35 -24.36 -35.20
CA PRO A 517 -28.29 -23.38 -35.33
C PRO A 517 -28.06 -23.01 -36.79
N VAL A 518 -28.03 -21.71 -37.06
CA VAL A 518 -27.86 -21.11 -38.39
C VAL A 518 -26.78 -20.05 -38.32
N LEU A 519 -25.83 -20.10 -39.24
CA LEU A 519 -24.84 -19.05 -39.49
C LEU A 519 -24.95 -18.60 -40.94
N VAL A 520 -25.18 -17.30 -41.12
CA VAL A 520 -25.26 -16.65 -42.43
C VAL A 520 -24.21 -15.56 -42.54
N ASP A 521 -23.69 -15.36 -43.74
CA ASP A 521 -22.91 -14.19 -44.13
C ASP A 521 -23.88 -13.15 -44.72
N SER A 522 -23.98 -11.97 -44.09
CA SER A 522 -24.82 -10.87 -44.57
C SER A 522 -24.15 -10.08 -45.71
N GLY A 523 -22.89 -10.39 -46.01
CA GLY A 523 -22.02 -9.65 -46.92
C GLY A 523 -21.23 -8.52 -46.26
N THR A 524 -21.63 -8.10 -45.05
CA THR A 524 -20.87 -7.12 -44.24
C THR A 524 -20.45 -7.66 -42.87
N ASP A 525 -21.16 -8.65 -42.33
CA ASP A 525 -20.81 -9.37 -41.10
C ASP A 525 -21.47 -10.76 -41.10
N TYR A 526 -21.01 -11.66 -40.24
CA TYR A 526 -21.62 -12.96 -40.03
C TYR A 526 -22.69 -12.86 -38.94
N ALA A 527 -23.88 -13.43 -39.16
CA ALA A 527 -24.96 -13.47 -38.18
C ALA A 527 -25.27 -14.91 -37.77
N PHE A 528 -25.23 -15.16 -36.46
CA PHE A 528 -25.54 -16.46 -35.87
C PHE A 528 -26.87 -16.43 -35.13
N ARG A 529 -27.71 -17.44 -35.35
CA ARG A 529 -28.96 -17.65 -34.63
C ARG A 529 -29.09 -19.10 -34.21
N MET A 530 -29.62 -19.35 -33.01
CA MET A 530 -29.92 -20.69 -32.53
C MET A 530 -31.39 -20.78 -32.15
N SER A 531 -32.23 -21.20 -33.09
CA SER A 531 -33.66 -21.36 -32.80
C SER A 531 -33.88 -22.60 -31.93
N PHE A 532 -34.72 -22.45 -30.90
CA PHE A 532 -35.09 -23.51 -29.98
C PHE A 532 -36.61 -23.61 -29.92
N SER A 533 -37.18 -24.76 -30.24
CA SER A 533 -38.62 -24.91 -30.49
C SER A 533 -39.51 -24.46 -29.32
N LEU A 534 -39.06 -24.63 -28.06
CA LEU A 534 -39.77 -24.11 -26.89
C LEU A 534 -39.68 -22.58 -26.77
N MET A 535 -38.55 -21.98 -27.14
CA MET A 535 -38.39 -20.52 -27.16
C MET A 535 -39.23 -19.89 -28.27
N ASP A 536 -39.31 -20.53 -29.44
CA ASP A 536 -40.19 -20.09 -30.53
C ASP A 536 -41.67 -20.19 -30.14
N TRP A 537 -42.08 -21.26 -29.46
CA TRP A 537 -43.41 -21.36 -28.86
C TRP A 537 -43.66 -20.25 -27.84
N PHE A 538 -42.73 -20.01 -26.91
CA PHE A 538 -42.86 -18.96 -25.90
C PHE A 538 -42.95 -17.56 -26.53
N LYS A 539 -42.11 -17.27 -27.53
CA LYS A 539 -42.14 -16.04 -28.33
C LYS A 539 -43.51 -15.82 -28.96
N ASN A 540 -43.99 -16.81 -29.72
CA ASN A 540 -45.21 -16.66 -30.52
C ASN A 540 -46.50 -16.75 -29.70
N THR A 541 -46.53 -17.57 -28.65
CA THR A 541 -47.73 -17.84 -27.85
C THR A 541 -47.84 -16.93 -26.62
N VAL A 542 -46.73 -16.57 -25.97
CA VAL A 542 -46.74 -15.78 -24.72
C VAL A 542 -46.37 -14.33 -24.99
N ILE A 543 -45.22 -14.06 -25.62
CA ILE A 543 -44.72 -12.69 -25.77
C ILE A 543 -45.58 -11.90 -26.78
N LEU A 544 -45.90 -12.51 -27.92
CA LEU A 544 -46.67 -11.89 -29.00
C LEU A 544 -48.21 -12.02 -28.82
N SER A 545 -48.69 -12.51 -27.68
CA SER A 545 -50.11 -12.84 -27.47
C SER A 545 -51.04 -11.62 -27.52
N SER A 546 -50.55 -10.45 -27.09
CA SER A 546 -51.29 -9.18 -27.16
C SER A 546 -50.33 -8.00 -27.11
N GLY A 547 -50.75 -6.84 -27.63
CA GLY A 547 -49.95 -5.62 -27.56
C GLY A 547 -49.57 -5.19 -26.14
N GLY A 548 -50.42 -5.47 -25.14
CA GLY A 548 -50.13 -5.18 -23.74
C GLY A 548 -49.00 -6.05 -23.17
N VAL A 549 -48.98 -7.34 -23.51
CA VAL A 549 -47.91 -8.27 -23.10
C VAL A 549 -46.61 -7.94 -23.82
N GLN A 550 -46.66 -7.64 -25.12
CA GLN A 550 -45.51 -7.16 -25.88
C GLN A 550 -44.88 -5.91 -25.24
N LEU A 551 -45.70 -4.92 -24.87
CA LEU A 551 -45.22 -3.69 -24.23
C LEU A 551 -44.58 -3.96 -22.86
N PHE A 552 -45.16 -4.87 -22.06
CA PHE A 552 -44.58 -5.28 -20.78
C PHE A 552 -43.16 -5.84 -20.94
N PHE A 553 -42.96 -6.84 -21.81
CA PHE A 553 -41.64 -7.44 -22.04
C PHE A 553 -40.63 -6.43 -22.61
N GLN A 554 -41.05 -5.53 -23.51
CA GLN A 554 -40.19 -4.46 -24.03
C GLN A 554 -39.72 -3.51 -22.94
N ILE A 555 -40.65 -3.04 -22.10
CA ILE A 555 -40.32 -2.16 -20.97
C ILE A 555 -39.33 -2.85 -20.03
N VAL A 556 -39.54 -4.13 -19.72
CA VAL A 556 -38.63 -4.91 -18.88
C VAL A 556 -37.23 -5.00 -19.51
N ILE A 557 -37.13 -5.30 -20.81
CA ILE A 557 -35.83 -5.37 -21.52
C ILE A 557 -35.13 -4.00 -21.47
N VAL A 558 -35.81 -2.93 -21.87
CA VAL A 558 -35.21 -1.58 -21.93
C VAL A 558 -34.75 -1.11 -20.56
N ILE A 559 -35.58 -1.30 -19.53
CA ILE A 559 -35.19 -0.97 -18.15
C ILE A 559 -34.01 -1.83 -17.71
N SER A 560 -34.01 -3.13 -18.03
CA SER A 560 -32.90 -4.03 -17.68
C SER A 560 -31.59 -3.58 -18.32
N GLU A 561 -31.58 -3.25 -19.61
CA GLU A 561 -30.38 -2.78 -20.34
C GLU A 561 -29.78 -1.53 -19.70
N ILE A 562 -30.63 -0.55 -19.34
CA ILE A 562 -30.19 0.66 -18.63
C ILE A 562 -29.65 0.32 -17.24
N LEU A 563 -30.36 -0.48 -16.46
CA LEU A 563 -29.96 -0.83 -15.09
C LEU A 563 -28.65 -1.61 -15.06
N ILE A 564 -28.48 -2.59 -15.93
CA ILE A 564 -27.24 -3.37 -16.09
C ILE A 564 -26.11 -2.45 -16.56
N GLY A 565 -26.38 -1.57 -17.53
CA GLY A 565 -25.40 -0.62 -18.04
C GLY A 565 -24.83 0.26 -16.92
N LEU A 566 -25.72 0.91 -16.15
CA LEU A 566 -25.34 1.74 -15.00
C LEU A 566 -24.65 0.92 -13.90
N SER A 567 -25.14 -0.28 -13.61
CA SER A 567 -24.58 -1.18 -12.62
C SER A 567 -23.16 -1.64 -12.97
N LEU A 568 -22.90 -2.02 -14.23
CA LEU A 568 -21.57 -2.41 -14.70
C LEU A 568 -20.60 -1.22 -14.70
N ILE A 569 -21.06 -0.03 -15.12
CA ILE A 569 -20.24 1.20 -15.06
C ILE A 569 -19.84 1.50 -13.62
N GLY A 570 -20.82 1.55 -12.69
CA GLY A 570 -20.60 1.82 -11.28
C GLY A 570 -19.93 0.67 -10.52
N GLY A 571 -19.86 -0.53 -11.11
CA GLY A 571 -19.33 -1.73 -10.47
C GLY A 571 -20.15 -2.19 -9.27
N LEU A 572 -21.49 -2.09 -9.33
CA LEU A 572 -22.43 -2.51 -8.28
C LEU A 572 -23.18 -3.77 -8.69
N PHE A 573 -23.15 -4.84 -7.91
CA PHE A 573 -23.70 -6.16 -8.23
C PHE A 573 -23.20 -6.71 -9.57
N THR A 574 -21.90 -6.56 -9.84
CA THR A 574 -21.29 -6.91 -11.12
C THR A 574 -21.54 -8.35 -11.54
N PHE A 575 -21.49 -9.31 -10.61
CA PHE A 575 -21.82 -10.70 -10.89
C PHE A 575 -23.24 -10.85 -11.46
N LEU A 576 -24.24 -10.25 -10.81
CA LEU A 576 -25.64 -10.36 -11.24
C LEU A 576 -25.86 -9.67 -12.59
N SER A 577 -25.26 -8.50 -12.77
CA SER A 577 -25.40 -7.71 -14.00
C SER A 577 -24.69 -8.34 -15.19
N SER A 578 -23.51 -8.92 -14.97
CA SER A 578 -22.80 -9.71 -15.99
C SER A 578 -23.55 -11.01 -16.33
N ALA A 579 -24.06 -11.73 -15.33
CA ALA A 579 -24.86 -12.92 -15.56
C ALA A 579 -26.14 -12.59 -16.35
N TYR A 580 -26.84 -11.52 -15.99
CA TYR A 580 -28.03 -11.09 -16.73
C TYR A 580 -27.68 -10.58 -18.14
N SER A 581 -26.56 -9.87 -18.31
CA SER A 581 -26.03 -9.52 -19.64
C SER A 581 -25.86 -10.76 -20.52
N LEU A 582 -25.33 -11.86 -19.97
CA LEU A 582 -25.21 -13.13 -20.71
C LEU A 582 -26.58 -13.72 -21.03
N VAL A 583 -27.53 -13.65 -20.11
CA VAL A 583 -28.93 -14.09 -20.36
C VAL A 583 -29.55 -13.30 -21.51
N LEU A 584 -29.37 -11.97 -21.56
CA LEU A 584 -29.86 -11.15 -22.68
C LEU A 584 -29.19 -11.52 -24.01
N GLN A 585 -27.88 -11.78 -24.01
CA GLN A 585 -27.19 -12.21 -25.24
C GLN A 585 -27.68 -13.58 -25.72
N VAL A 586 -27.87 -14.54 -24.81
CA VAL A 586 -28.45 -15.84 -25.13
C VAL A 586 -29.88 -15.68 -25.66
N MET A 587 -30.68 -14.79 -25.06
CA MET A 587 -32.01 -14.45 -25.56
C MET A 587 -31.95 -13.89 -26.99
N PHE A 588 -31.03 -12.96 -27.32
CA PHE A 588 -30.88 -12.44 -28.67
C PHE A 588 -30.45 -13.52 -29.66
N ILE A 589 -29.49 -14.38 -29.30
CA ILE A 589 -29.10 -15.54 -30.13
C ILE A 589 -30.32 -16.41 -30.48
N MET A 590 -31.22 -16.64 -29.51
CA MET A 590 -32.38 -17.51 -29.70
C MET A 590 -33.56 -16.84 -30.40
N THR A 591 -33.60 -15.51 -30.50
CA THR A 591 -34.73 -14.76 -31.05
C THR A 591 -34.38 -14.06 -32.36
N THR A 592 -33.50 -13.06 -32.31
CA THR A 592 -33.12 -12.24 -33.47
C THR A 592 -31.83 -12.69 -34.15
N GLY A 593 -31.03 -13.52 -33.50
CA GLY A 593 -29.64 -13.76 -33.84
C GLY A 593 -28.72 -12.64 -33.32
N LEU A 594 -27.42 -12.92 -33.33
CA LEU A 594 -26.34 -11.98 -33.03
C LEU A 594 -25.33 -11.93 -34.18
N TYR A 595 -24.95 -10.72 -34.54
CA TYR A 595 -23.84 -10.44 -35.45
C TYR A 595 -22.50 -10.73 -34.78
N MET A 596 -21.53 -11.29 -35.51
CA MET A 596 -20.20 -11.59 -34.98
C MET A 596 -19.50 -10.36 -34.41
N GLY A 597 -19.76 -9.17 -34.96
CA GLY A 597 -19.30 -7.89 -34.40
C GLY A 597 -19.75 -7.59 -32.97
N THR A 598 -20.76 -8.28 -32.43
CA THR A 598 -21.23 -8.13 -31.03
C THR A 598 -20.85 -9.29 -30.12
N TRP A 599 -20.21 -10.36 -30.64
CA TRP A 599 -19.84 -11.53 -29.83
C TRP A 599 -18.84 -11.22 -28.71
N TRP A 600 -18.04 -10.16 -28.87
CA TRP A 600 -17.15 -9.68 -27.81
C TRP A 600 -17.92 -9.41 -26.51
N MET A 601 -19.22 -9.06 -26.56
CA MET A 601 -20.05 -8.82 -25.38
C MET A 601 -20.24 -10.09 -24.54
N ILE A 602 -20.30 -11.26 -25.16
CA ILE A 602 -20.42 -12.54 -24.46
C ILE A 602 -19.12 -12.83 -23.71
N PHE A 603 -17.98 -12.72 -24.41
CA PHE A 603 -16.67 -12.92 -23.77
C PHE A 603 -16.38 -11.88 -22.70
N ALA A 604 -16.79 -10.62 -22.91
CA ALA A 604 -16.70 -9.57 -21.91
C ALA A 604 -17.58 -9.88 -20.70
N GLY A 605 -18.83 -10.30 -20.91
CA GLY A 605 -19.76 -10.71 -19.86
C GLY A 605 -19.21 -11.84 -19.00
N ILE A 606 -18.58 -12.85 -19.62
CA ILE A 606 -17.89 -13.95 -18.92
C ILE A 606 -16.66 -13.42 -18.15
N ALA A 607 -15.82 -12.62 -18.80
CA ALA A 607 -14.58 -12.12 -18.21
C ALA A 607 -14.83 -11.23 -16.99
N VAL A 608 -15.90 -10.42 -17.00
CA VAL A 608 -16.23 -9.48 -15.92
C VAL A 608 -17.15 -10.07 -14.85
N LEU A 609 -17.55 -11.34 -14.98
CA LEU A 609 -18.52 -12.01 -14.12
C LEU A 609 -18.04 -12.12 -12.67
N PHE A 610 -16.74 -12.36 -12.44
CA PHE A 610 -16.16 -12.49 -11.12
C PHE A 610 -15.10 -11.41 -10.85
N GLY A 611 -15.22 -10.76 -9.70
CA GLY A 611 -14.17 -9.88 -9.17
C GLY A 611 -14.02 -8.51 -9.86
N SER A 612 -14.70 -8.26 -10.98
CA SER A 612 -14.58 -6.97 -11.69
C SER A 612 -15.13 -5.79 -10.88
N GLY A 613 -16.19 -5.96 -10.09
CA GLY A 613 -16.74 -4.93 -9.21
C GLY A 613 -15.90 -4.66 -7.95
N SER A 614 -15.05 -5.62 -7.56
CA SER A 614 -14.19 -5.47 -6.38
C SER A 614 -13.05 -4.46 -6.57
N VAL A 615 -12.79 -4.04 -7.81
CA VAL A 615 -11.78 -3.04 -8.16
C VAL A 615 -12.45 -1.81 -8.76
N LEU A 616 -12.20 -0.63 -8.17
CA LEU A 616 -12.77 0.64 -8.62
C LEU A 616 -14.28 0.55 -8.92
N GLY A 617 -15.01 -0.16 -8.06
CA GLY A 617 -16.44 -0.41 -8.17
C GLY A 617 -17.10 -0.40 -6.80
N LEU A 618 -18.41 -0.19 -6.78
CA LEU A 618 -19.20 -0.11 -5.55
C LEU A 618 -19.25 -1.45 -4.79
N ASP A 619 -19.10 -2.59 -5.47
CA ASP A 619 -19.04 -3.92 -4.86
C ASP A 619 -17.94 -4.04 -3.80
N TYR A 620 -16.84 -3.30 -3.94
CA TYR A 620 -15.78 -3.24 -2.93
C TYR A 620 -16.29 -2.80 -1.54
N TYR A 621 -17.30 -1.92 -1.50
CA TYR A 621 -17.87 -1.40 -0.27
C TYR A 621 -19.19 -2.11 0.09
N VAL A 622 -20.04 -2.34 -0.92
CA VAL A 622 -21.40 -2.87 -0.73
C VAL A 622 -21.38 -4.35 -0.35
N LEU A 623 -20.58 -5.20 -1.02
CA LEU A 623 -20.60 -6.64 -0.75
C LEU A 623 -20.11 -6.99 0.67
N PRO A 624 -19.01 -6.40 1.21
CA PRO A 624 -18.62 -6.65 2.60
C PRO A 624 -19.65 -6.14 3.61
N ALA A 625 -20.27 -4.98 3.35
CA ALA A 625 -21.32 -4.44 4.20
C ALA A 625 -22.56 -5.34 4.20
N LEU A 626 -22.98 -5.81 3.03
CA LEU A 626 -24.08 -6.74 2.86
C LEU A 626 -23.78 -8.08 3.54
N LYS A 627 -22.56 -8.62 3.41
CA LYS A 627 -22.12 -9.84 4.10
C LYS A 627 -22.18 -9.66 5.62
N LYS A 628 -21.72 -8.52 6.14
CA LYS A 628 -21.80 -8.21 7.58
C LYS A 628 -23.24 -8.12 8.06
N TRP A 629 -24.13 -7.52 7.28
CA TRP A 629 -25.56 -7.47 7.58
C TRP A 629 -26.21 -8.87 7.51
N TRP A 630 -25.92 -9.65 6.47
CA TRP A 630 -26.45 -11.01 6.24
C TRP A 630 -26.09 -11.97 7.38
N LYS A 631 -24.86 -11.88 7.90
CA LYS A 631 -24.42 -12.62 9.09
C LYS A 631 -25.28 -12.37 10.33
N ASN A 632 -26.02 -11.25 10.39
CA ASN A 632 -26.87 -10.89 11.52
C ASN A 632 -28.36 -11.22 11.30
N VAL A 633 -28.74 -11.74 10.13
CA VAL A 633 -30.12 -12.14 9.83
C VAL A 633 -30.43 -13.48 10.51
N GLY A 634 -31.50 -13.52 11.30
CA GLY A 634 -31.85 -14.68 12.14
C GLY A 634 -32.04 -15.99 11.37
N PHE A 635 -32.66 -15.95 10.18
CA PHE A 635 -32.79 -17.12 9.31
C PHE A 635 -31.43 -17.55 8.72
N ALA A 636 -30.62 -16.61 8.24
CA ALA A 636 -29.29 -16.93 7.74
C ALA A 636 -28.46 -17.65 8.82
N ARG A 637 -28.51 -17.13 10.06
CA ARG A 637 -27.90 -17.76 11.24
C ARG A 637 -28.41 -19.17 11.51
N LYS A 638 -29.73 -19.35 11.49
CA LYS A 638 -30.37 -20.64 11.76
C LYS A 638 -30.01 -21.72 10.73
N TRP A 639 -29.83 -21.32 9.47
CA TRP A 639 -29.60 -22.24 8.35
C TRP A 639 -28.15 -22.28 7.88
N TYR A 640 -27.22 -21.67 8.63
CA TYR A 640 -25.80 -21.62 8.28
C TYR A 640 -25.54 -21.06 6.87
N LEU A 641 -26.45 -20.21 6.36
CA LEU A 641 -26.33 -19.55 5.05
C LEU A 641 -25.36 -18.36 5.08
N TYR A 642 -24.56 -18.27 6.15
CA TYR A 642 -23.51 -17.29 6.35
C TYR A 642 -22.20 -18.08 6.50
N HIS A 643 -21.44 -18.19 5.42
CA HIS A 643 -20.07 -18.68 5.48
C HIS A 643 -19.10 -17.53 5.19
N ASP A 644 -17.87 -17.67 5.71
CA ASP A 644 -16.80 -16.73 5.46
C ASP A 644 -16.11 -16.91 4.11
#